data_AF-A0A6B8T940-F1
#
_entry.id   AF-A0A6B8T940-F1
#
_cell.length_a   1.000
_cell.length_b   1.000
_cell.length_c   1.000
_cell.angle_alpha   90.00
_cell.angle_beta   90.00
_cell.angle_gamma   90.00
#
_symmetry.space_group_name_H-M   'P 1'
#
loop_
_entity.id
_entity.type
_entity.pdbx_description
1 polymer ?
#
loop_
_entity_poly.entity_id
_entity_poly.type
_entity_poly.pdbx_seq_one_letter_code
_entity_poly.pdbx_strand_id
1 'polypeptide(L)'
;MAKVKAAAVTPASLTQRTTGNLFATEPTLRTIRIAIAATSDYTLRFGSPERALAAIVSTIQRTNQVYRTQMSIQFRLVTGVETIIKNRKDDPFRNNMRAETWNGDPLQKFLDEKVGDANYDVGHVFHHTKQPNGNAGCIGCICEKGEKGRAFSAGDLSNSVEKDVFDIDFFCHELGHQMGANHVHNLNNENTGAQVEPGSGSTIMGYAGISGANNVQRRSDPYFNHVSVEQMMKHITAATCPVKAPIANSVPVIGELNDYTIPRSTAYHLVGTATDPDGDTLYYMWEQHNSPQPGRITVTSDNFADNLTEGPIARSLKPSRSNERYIPRLSQILEGKLSERNPGPTSTWETVSSVKRTLKWAFVVMDKSLGRRDDRETDVSTGNTVYAGVKINVTNNAGPFEVTSQARKTYWFVGKTCTITWNVADTDKQEVNTQRVNILFALDGQTFTHTLASNIPNNGSYTFTATADLTTSNGRFMIRPVDNIYLAVNLGKIIVKTDGDIDGDGIVDSLDNCIETPNPDQADLDGDGIGDVCDEDIDGDGVNNATDNCARIPNTNQKDTDKDGKGDACDDDADGDGIPNASDNCPYHANPDQKDSDGDGIGDICSGDRDLDKILDEKDNCPDMANPDQKDLDKDGIGDICDDDRDGDGIPNDRDNCPDYSNPDQADTDHDGIGDACDPDIDNDGIPNEKDNCPFVKNPSQKDLDKDGIGDACDDDVDGDGVPNDKDNCPETYNPDQADTDRDGIGDACDNDADGDGVPNDKDDEHQTVLIPNAFTPNGDGVNDTFVIHRISFYPNNVLQIFTREGQLVYEARGYHNQWKGLGLDGQKLPQGYYFYKFTIKNKRTQEGWLFINY
;
A
#
# COMPACT_ATOMS: atom_id res chain seq x y z
N MET A 1 37.79 34.77 32.49
CA MET A 1 37.87 35.87 31.50
C MET A 1 39.12 35.70 30.65
N ALA A 2 38.97 35.26 29.39
CA ALA A 2 39.85 35.60 28.26
C ALA A 2 39.31 34.88 27.02
N LYS A 3 38.84 35.67 26.05
CA LYS A 3 38.45 35.22 24.70
C LYS A 3 39.71 34.84 23.92
N VAL A 4 39.71 33.69 23.26
CA VAL A 4 40.66 33.38 22.17
C VAL A 4 39.88 33.39 20.87
N LYS A 5 40.32 34.26 19.95
CA LYS A 5 39.77 34.48 18.61
C LYS A 5 40.07 33.28 17.72
N ALA A 6 39.05 32.74 17.04
CA ALA A 6 39.23 31.93 15.85
C ALA A 6 39.64 32.84 14.68
N ALA A 7 40.73 32.48 13.99
CA ALA A 7 41.23 33.18 12.83
C ALA A 7 40.33 32.92 11.61
N ALA A 8 39.92 33.99 10.93
CA ALA A 8 39.21 33.93 9.67
C ALA A 8 40.16 33.49 8.56
N VAL A 9 39.82 32.39 7.88
CA VAL A 9 40.37 32.03 6.57
C VAL A 9 39.39 32.55 5.53
N THR A 10 39.83 33.51 4.73
CA THR A 10 39.11 34.06 3.57
C THR A 10 38.74 32.95 2.58
N PRO A 11 37.55 32.97 1.95
CA PRO A 11 37.20 32.02 0.91
C PRO A 11 38.12 32.27 -0.29
N ALA A 12 38.96 31.30 -0.61
CA ALA A 12 39.51 31.21 -1.94
C ALA A 12 38.34 31.15 -2.92
N SER A 13 38.41 31.93 -3.99
CA SER A 13 37.41 31.99 -5.05
C SER A 13 37.02 30.57 -5.49
N LEU A 14 35.85 30.12 -5.03
CA LEU A 14 35.18 28.95 -5.56
C LEU A 14 34.80 29.30 -6.99
N THR A 15 35.64 28.90 -7.94
CA THR A 15 35.19 28.68 -9.31
C THR A 15 34.06 27.66 -9.21
N GLN A 16 32.81 28.14 -9.35
CA GLN A 16 31.63 27.32 -9.58
C GLN A 16 31.99 26.30 -10.67
N ARG A 17 32.21 25.05 -10.28
CA ARG A 17 31.94 23.96 -11.21
C ARG A 17 30.42 24.00 -11.39
N THR A 18 29.98 24.35 -12.59
CA THR A 18 28.60 24.17 -13.03
C THR A 18 28.17 22.75 -12.66
N THR A 19 27.23 22.67 -11.71
CA THR A 19 26.47 21.47 -11.38
C THR A 19 25.95 20.86 -12.68
N GLY A 20 26.07 19.52 -12.83
CA GLY A 20 25.62 18.83 -14.03
C GLY A 20 24.14 19.10 -14.29
N ASN A 21 23.81 19.50 -15.53
CA ASN A 21 22.47 19.76 -16.06
C ASN A 21 21.47 20.27 -15.00
N LEU A 22 21.68 21.48 -14.49
CA LEU A 22 20.70 22.18 -13.67
C LEU A 22 19.51 22.60 -14.54
N PHE A 23 18.30 22.24 -14.13
CA PHE A 23 17.05 22.77 -14.65
C PHE A 23 16.27 23.44 -13.54
N ALA A 24 15.62 24.55 -13.86
CA ALA A 24 14.75 25.30 -12.95
C ALA A 24 13.55 25.82 -13.73
N THR A 25 12.36 25.73 -13.13
CA THR A 25 11.22 26.50 -13.62
C THR A 25 11.40 27.99 -13.32
N GLU A 26 10.72 28.86 -14.07
CA GLU A 26 10.78 30.30 -13.82
C GLU A 26 9.71 30.71 -12.80
N PRO A 27 9.98 31.70 -11.92
CA PRO A 27 9.00 32.24 -10.97
C PRO A 27 7.97 33.10 -11.72
N THR A 28 7.10 32.44 -12.49
CA THR A 28 6.09 33.09 -13.34
C THR A 28 4.88 32.18 -13.49
N LEU A 29 3.72 32.69 -13.09
CA LEU A 29 2.43 32.06 -13.33
C LEU A 29 2.07 32.19 -14.82
N ARG A 30 1.74 31.05 -15.43
CA ARG A 30 1.32 30.93 -16.83
C ARG A 30 -0.15 30.54 -16.88
N THR A 31 -1.02 31.48 -17.23
CA THR A 31 -2.45 31.21 -17.40
C THR A 31 -2.75 30.82 -18.85
N ILE A 32 -3.29 29.61 -19.03
CA ILE A 32 -3.66 29.02 -20.31
C ILE A 32 -5.19 28.95 -20.38
N ARG A 33 -5.79 29.43 -21.47
CA ARG A 33 -7.23 29.32 -21.71
C ARG A 33 -7.54 27.93 -22.27
N ILE A 34 -8.28 27.13 -21.51
CA ILE A 34 -8.69 25.79 -21.94
C ILE A 34 -10.15 25.77 -22.38
N ALA A 35 -10.40 25.20 -23.56
CA ALA A 35 -11.74 24.96 -24.07
C ALA A 35 -12.09 23.47 -23.98
N ILE A 36 -13.17 23.15 -23.25
CA ILE A 36 -13.63 21.78 -23.07
C ILE A 36 -14.95 21.58 -23.81
N ALA A 37 -15.02 20.54 -24.64
CA ALA A 37 -16.27 20.00 -25.15
C ALA A 37 -16.62 18.70 -24.42
N ALA A 38 -17.90 18.40 -24.27
CA ALA A 38 -18.34 17.16 -23.64
C ALA A 38 -19.32 16.40 -24.53
N THR A 39 -19.11 15.10 -24.66
CA THR A 39 -19.97 14.24 -25.48
C THR A 39 -21.38 14.12 -24.87
N SER A 40 -22.30 13.62 -25.68
CA SER A 40 -23.65 13.25 -25.22
C SER A 40 -23.64 12.18 -24.14
N ASP A 41 -22.71 11.22 -24.21
CA ASP A 41 -22.56 10.21 -23.15
C ASP A 41 -22.03 10.81 -21.82
N TYR A 42 -21.10 11.78 -21.87
CA TYR A 42 -20.67 12.52 -20.67
C TYR A 42 -21.84 13.33 -20.08
N THR A 43 -22.61 13.99 -20.95
CA THR A 43 -23.80 14.75 -20.53
C THR A 43 -24.86 13.85 -19.91
N LEU A 44 -25.11 12.68 -20.52
CA LEU A 44 -26.05 11.68 -20.02
C LEU A 44 -25.63 11.18 -18.63
N ARG A 45 -24.33 10.96 -18.41
CA ARG A 45 -23.79 10.52 -17.13
C ARG A 45 -24.13 11.47 -15.98
N PHE A 46 -24.06 12.77 -16.23
CA PHE A 46 -24.39 13.80 -15.23
C PHE A 46 -25.86 14.27 -15.32
N GLY A 47 -26.63 13.76 -16.27
CA GLY A 47 -28.07 14.01 -16.44
C GLY A 47 -28.43 15.30 -17.18
N SER A 48 -27.61 16.35 -17.10
CA SER A 48 -27.84 17.60 -17.83
C SER A 48 -26.53 18.30 -18.23
N PRO A 49 -26.57 19.21 -19.23
CA PRO A 49 -25.42 20.04 -19.58
C PRO A 49 -24.84 20.84 -18.41
N GLU A 50 -25.69 21.33 -17.50
CA GLU A 50 -25.28 22.13 -16.34
C GLU A 50 -24.53 21.28 -15.30
N ARG A 51 -25.04 20.07 -15.02
CA ARG A 51 -24.37 19.12 -14.12
C ARG A 51 -23.05 18.62 -14.73
N ALA A 52 -23.02 18.41 -16.04
CA ALA A 52 -21.78 18.10 -16.76
C ALA A 52 -20.76 19.25 -16.70
N LEU A 53 -21.20 20.51 -16.83
CA LEU A 53 -20.31 21.67 -16.70
C LEU A 53 -19.69 21.76 -15.30
N ALA A 54 -20.49 21.52 -14.25
CA ALA A 54 -19.99 21.49 -12.88
C ALA A 54 -18.92 20.39 -12.69
N ALA A 55 -19.12 19.21 -13.30
CA ALA A 55 -18.14 18.14 -13.30
C ALA A 55 -16.84 18.54 -14.00
N ILE A 56 -16.93 19.20 -15.17
CA ILE A 56 -15.77 19.73 -15.92
C ILE A 56 -15.00 20.75 -15.06
N VAL A 57 -15.69 21.70 -14.42
CA VAL A 57 -15.04 22.70 -13.55
C VAL A 57 -14.26 22.02 -12.44
N SER A 58 -14.83 20.99 -11.81
CA SER A 58 -14.15 20.19 -10.78
C SER A 58 -12.89 19.51 -11.33
N THR A 59 -12.94 18.91 -12.51
CA THR A 59 -11.77 18.31 -13.17
C THR A 59 -10.67 19.35 -13.45
N ILE A 60 -11.03 20.52 -13.99
CA ILE A 60 -10.05 21.59 -14.24
C ILE A 60 -9.38 22.08 -12.95
N GLN A 61 -10.13 22.17 -11.85
CA GLN A 61 -9.54 22.53 -10.56
C GLN A 61 -8.59 21.46 -10.04
N ARG A 62 -8.95 20.17 -10.20
CA ARG A 62 -8.06 19.05 -9.85
C ARG A 62 -6.77 19.07 -10.68
N THR A 63 -6.87 19.35 -11.99
CA THR A 63 -5.70 19.52 -12.86
C THR A 63 -4.83 20.71 -12.45
N ASN A 64 -5.44 21.85 -12.09
CA ASN A 64 -4.70 23.02 -11.63
C ASN A 64 -3.87 22.73 -10.38
N GLN A 65 -4.34 21.89 -9.45
CA GLN A 65 -3.55 21.49 -8.28
C GLN A 65 -2.22 20.83 -8.65
N VAL A 66 -2.21 20.01 -9.71
CA VAL A 66 -1.00 19.33 -10.18
C VAL A 66 -0.08 20.31 -10.92
N TYR A 67 -0.60 20.97 -11.94
CA TYR A 67 0.18 21.81 -12.85
C TYR A 67 0.70 23.10 -12.18
N ARG A 68 -0.04 23.68 -11.22
CA ARG A 68 0.42 24.85 -10.48
C ARG A 68 1.58 24.53 -9.54
N THR A 69 1.58 23.33 -8.95
CA THR A 69 2.57 22.97 -7.92
C THR A 69 3.96 22.79 -8.53
N GLN A 70 4.09 22.09 -9.65
CA GLN A 70 5.41 21.81 -10.22
C GLN A 70 5.87 22.87 -11.24
N MET A 71 4.93 23.54 -11.90
CA MET A 71 5.23 24.34 -13.10
C MET A 71 4.66 25.75 -13.07
N SER A 72 3.92 26.14 -12.03
CA SER A 72 3.20 27.41 -12.00
C SER A 72 2.30 27.62 -13.24
N ILE A 73 1.67 26.54 -13.73
CA ILE A 73 0.74 26.58 -14.85
C ILE A 73 -0.70 26.51 -14.33
N GLN A 74 -1.56 27.42 -14.81
CA GLN A 74 -2.99 27.45 -14.48
C GLN A 74 -3.85 27.41 -15.74
N PHE A 75 -4.83 26.52 -15.75
CA PHE A 75 -5.87 26.45 -16.76
C PHE A 75 -7.09 27.24 -16.33
N ARG A 76 -7.54 28.13 -17.22
CA ARG A 76 -8.77 28.90 -17.10
C ARG A 76 -9.77 28.39 -18.12
N LEU A 77 -10.85 27.78 -17.65
CA LEU A 77 -11.94 27.32 -18.52
C LEU A 77 -12.58 28.52 -19.24
N VAL A 78 -12.71 28.43 -20.56
CA VAL A 78 -13.32 29.49 -21.40
C VAL A 78 -14.60 29.03 -22.12
N THR A 79 -15.12 27.87 -21.74
CA THR A 79 -16.32 27.25 -22.31
C THR A 79 -17.40 27.04 -21.25
N GLY A 80 -18.67 27.16 -21.65
CA GLY A 80 -19.86 26.90 -20.83
C GLY A 80 -20.73 25.77 -21.41
N VAL A 81 -22.04 25.81 -21.13
CA VAL A 81 -22.99 24.77 -21.57
C VAL A 81 -23.12 24.66 -23.10
N GLU A 82 -22.70 25.68 -23.85
CA GLU A 82 -22.76 25.71 -25.31
C GLU A 82 -21.82 24.70 -26.01
N THR A 83 -20.81 24.19 -25.30
CA THR A 83 -19.91 23.13 -25.80
C THR A 83 -20.26 21.74 -25.27
N ILE A 84 -21.37 21.63 -24.53
CA ILE A 84 -21.82 20.38 -23.91
C ILE A 84 -22.98 19.80 -24.70
N ILE A 85 -22.75 18.64 -25.31
CA ILE A 85 -23.69 18.08 -26.27
C ILE A 85 -24.79 17.33 -25.53
N LYS A 86 -26.02 17.84 -25.59
CA LYS A 86 -27.16 17.18 -24.93
C LYS A 86 -27.61 15.90 -25.63
N ASN A 87 -27.75 15.93 -26.95
CA ASN A 87 -28.38 14.84 -27.69
C ASN A 87 -27.39 14.01 -28.47
N ARG A 88 -27.59 12.70 -28.39
CA ARG A 88 -26.81 11.67 -29.07
C ARG A 88 -26.77 11.76 -30.61
N LYS A 89 -27.74 12.46 -31.23
CA LYS A 89 -27.80 12.70 -32.70
C LYS A 89 -27.00 13.93 -33.14
N ASP A 90 -26.73 14.84 -32.21
CA ASP A 90 -26.06 16.12 -32.46
C ASP A 90 -24.57 16.02 -32.05
N ASP A 91 -24.12 14.84 -31.65
CA ASP A 91 -22.78 14.55 -31.14
C ASP A 91 -21.79 14.21 -32.27
N PRO A 92 -20.85 15.11 -32.62
CA PRO A 92 -19.86 14.87 -33.67
C PRO A 92 -18.73 13.94 -33.23
N PHE A 93 -18.67 13.55 -31.96
CA PHE A 93 -17.55 12.82 -31.35
C PHE A 93 -17.85 11.35 -31.10
N ARG A 94 -19.10 11.01 -30.76
CA ARG A 94 -19.54 9.70 -30.25
C ARG A 94 -19.00 8.44 -30.96
N ASN A 95 -18.77 8.47 -32.27
CA ASN A 95 -18.28 7.30 -33.02
C ASN A 95 -16.75 7.28 -33.21
N ASN A 96 -16.06 8.33 -32.73
CA ASN A 96 -14.64 8.56 -32.95
C ASN A 96 -13.85 8.61 -31.62
N MET A 97 -14.46 8.30 -30.47
CA MET A 97 -13.78 8.27 -29.14
C MET A 97 -12.96 6.98 -28.94
N ARG A 98 -12.05 6.70 -29.86
CA ARG A 98 -11.14 5.54 -29.82
C ARG A 98 -9.73 6.00 -30.15
N ALA A 99 -8.80 5.68 -29.25
CA ALA A 99 -7.41 6.13 -29.33
C ALA A 99 -6.76 5.83 -30.69
N GLU A 100 -7.05 4.67 -31.29
CA GLU A 100 -6.42 4.20 -32.53
C GLU A 100 -6.91 4.94 -33.79
N THR A 101 -8.07 5.59 -33.71
CA THR A 101 -8.72 6.24 -34.87
C THR A 101 -8.89 7.75 -34.71
N TRP A 102 -8.60 8.27 -33.53
CA TRP A 102 -8.77 9.68 -33.23
C TRP A 102 -7.69 10.53 -33.89
N ASN A 103 -8.13 11.57 -34.61
CA ASN A 103 -7.24 12.50 -35.30
C ASN A 103 -7.49 13.97 -34.89
N GLY A 104 -8.35 14.23 -33.90
CA GLY A 104 -8.60 15.58 -33.37
C GLY A 104 -9.36 16.56 -34.27
N ASP A 105 -9.44 16.36 -35.59
CA ASP A 105 -10.08 17.31 -36.52
C ASP A 105 -11.54 17.67 -36.15
N PRO A 106 -12.40 16.70 -35.70
CA PRO A 106 -13.75 17.03 -35.29
C PRO A 106 -13.80 18.01 -34.12
N LEU A 107 -12.87 17.90 -33.16
CA LEU A 107 -12.80 18.79 -32.01
C LEU A 107 -12.33 20.18 -32.43
N GLN A 108 -11.25 20.26 -33.22
CA GLN A 108 -10.70 21.53 -33.69
C GLN A 108 -11.79 22.35 -34.38
N LYS A 109 -12.51 21.72 -35.32
CA LYS A 109 -13.61 22.37 -36.04
C LYS A 109 -14.75 22.79 -35.11
N PHE A 110 -15.12 21.94 -34.17
CA PHE A 110 -16.21 22.22 -33.22
C PHE A 110 -15.89 23.43 -32.32
N LEU A 111 -14.69 23.47 -31.74
CA LEU A 111 -14.27 24.59 -30.89
C LEU A 111 -14.06 25.88 -31.68
N ASP A 112 -13.51 25.80 -32.90
CA ASP A 112 -13.37 26.98 -33.75
C ASP A 112 -14.73 27.58 -34.14
N GLU A 113 -15.76 26.75 -34.30
CA GLU A 113 -17.12 27.22 -34.57
C GLU A 113 -17.81 27.81 -33.33
N LYS A 114 -17.69 27.15 -32.17
CA LYS A 114 -18.43 27.53 -30.93
C LYS A 114 -17.72 28.59 -30.10
N VAL A 115 -16.40 28.51 -30.01
CA VAL A 115 -15.58 29.35 -29.13
C VAL A 115 -14.79 30.36 -29.96
N GLY A 116 -14.32 29.95 -31.14
CA GLY A 116 -13.43 30.73 -32.00
C GLY A 116 -11.96 30.52 -31.65
N ASP A 117 -11.14 30.20 -32.65
CA ASP A 117 -9.70 29.88 -32.51
C ASP A 117 -8.95 30.86 -31.60
N ALA A 118 -9.15 32.18 -31.74
CA ALA A 118 -8.44 33.18 -30.95
C ALA A 118 -8.78 33.17 -29.43
N ASN A 119 -9.87 32.52 -29.03
CA ASN A 119 -10.44 32.62 -27.68
C ASN A 119 -9.97 31.50 -26.73
N TYR A 120 -9.25 30.49 -27.23
CA TYR A 120 -8.68 29.42 -26.43
C TYR A 120 -7.25 29.08 -26.89
N ASP A 121 -6.49 28.46 -25.99
CA ASP A 121 -5.06 28.16 -26.15
C ASP A 121 -4.82 26.66 -26.32
N VAL A 122 -5.68 25.83 -25.72
CA VAL A 122 -5.72 24.37 -25.85
C VAL A 122 -7.17 23.88 -25.75
N GLY A 123 -7.51 22.83 -26.47
CA GLY A 123 -8.86 22.26 -26.54
C GLY A 123 -8.87 20.75 -26.28
N HIS A 124 -9.94 20.26 -25.64
CA HIS A 124 -10.07 18.86 -25.22
C HIS A 124 -11.54 18.38 -25.22
N VAL A 125 -11.80 17.09 -25.53
CA VAL A 125 -13.12 16.44 -25.35
C VAL A 125 -13.15 15.57 -24.09
N PHE A 126 -14.19 15.69 -23.28
CA PHE A 126 -14.48 14.76 -22.19
C PHE A 126 -15.58 13.77 -22.58
N HIS A 127 -15.33 12.49 -22.33
CA HIS A 127 -16.22 11.38 -22.65
C HIS A 127 -16.42 10.46 -21.44
N HIS A 128 -17.65 9.98 -21.23
CA HIS A 128 -17.93 8.95 -20.23
C HIS A 128 -18.03 7.57 -20.89
N THR A 129 -17.29 6.60 -20.34
CA THR A 129 -17.28 5.21 -20.81
C THR A 129 -16.83 4.28 -19.68
N LYS A 130 -17.27 3.01 -19.68
CA LYS A 130 -16.73 1.99 -18.76
C LYS A 130 -15.40 1.39 -19.23
N GLN A 131 -14.91 1.79 -20.40
CA GLN A 131 -13.64 1.37 -20.97
C GLN A 131 -12.76 2.61 -21.16
N PRO A 132 -12.05 3.04 -20.11
CA PRO A 132 -11.25 4.27 -20.15
C PRO A 132 -10.19 4.23 -21.26
N ASN A 133 -9.97 5.38 -21.90
CA ASN A 133 -8.92 5.59 -22.89
C ASN A 133 -8.68 7.10 -23.08
N GLY A 134 -7.67 7.45 -23.87
CA GLY A 134 -7.37 8.83 -24.23
C GLY A 134 -6.53 8.89 -25.50
N ASN A 135 -6.46 10.08 -26.09
CA ASN A 135 -5.46 10.41 -27.10
C ASN A 135 -5.34 11.94 -27.23
N ALA A 136 -4.14 12.45 -27.01
CA ALA A 136 -3.82 13.86 -27.13
C ALA A 136 -3.91 14.42 -28.56
N GLY A 137 -3.83 13.55 -29.57
CA GLY A 137 -3.81 13.89 -31.00
C GLY A 137 -2.53 14.57 -31.47
N CYS A 138 -1.66 14.99 -30.54
CA CYS A 138 -0.45 15.75 -30.79
C CYS A 138 0.51 15.64 -29.58
N ILE A 139 1.77 16.03 -29.77
CA ILE A 139 2.69 16.35 -28.67
C ILE A 139 3.16 17.80 -28.85
N GLY A 140 2.88 18.66 -27.87
CA GLY A 140 3.26 20.07 -27.90
C GLY A 140 2.51 20.88 -28.97
N CYS A 141 1.18 20.77 -29.04
CA CYS A 141 0.36 21.56 -29.97
C CYS A 141 -0.40 22.71 -29.32
N ILE A 142 -0.15 23.01 -28.04
CA ILE A 142 -0.70 24.21 -27.41
C ILE A 142 -0.36 25.46 -28.23
N CYS A 143 -1.30 26.41 -28.30
CA CYS A 143 -1.24 27.62 -29.11
C CYS A 143 -1.24 27.41 -30.64
N GLU A 144 -1.05 26.18 -31.14
CA GLU A 144 -0.90 25.93 -32.57
C GLU A 144 -2.24 26.02 -33.29
N LYS A 145 -2.34 26.96 -34.22
CA LYS A 145 -3.57 27.19 -34.97
C LYS A 145 -3.92 25.98 -35.83
N GLY A 146 -5.14 25.47 -35.67
CA GLY A 146 -5.62 24.27 -36.37
C GLY A 146 -5.19 22.95 -35.72
N GLU A 147 -4.36 23.00 -34.67
CA GLU A 147 -3.83 21.80 -34.02
C GLU A 147 -4.10 21.75 -32.51
N LYS A 148 -4.37 22.88 -31.85
CA LYS A 148 -4.49 22.98 -30.39
C LYS A 148 -5.75 22.36 -29.79
N GLY A 149 -6.77 22.05 -30.59
CA GLY A 149 -8.02 21.42 -30.19
C GLY A 149 -8.12 19.98 -30.68
N ARG A 150 -7.19 19.11 -30.29
CA ARG A 150 -7.09 17.75 -30.85
C ARG A 150 -7.16 16.61 -29.85
N ALA A 151 -7.28 16.85 -28.56
CA ALA A 151 -7.24 15.77 -27.57
C ALA A 151 -8.61 15.30 -27.09
N PHE A 152 -8.70 14.07 -26.61
CA PHE A 152 -9.81 13.60 -25.80
C PHE A 152 -9.35 12.71 -24.65
N SER A 153 -10.14 12.71 -23.59
CA SER A 153 -10.01 11.80 -22.45
C SER A 153 -11.35 11.16 -22.18
N ALA A 154 -11.33 9.86 -21.89
CA ALA A 154 -12.51 9.08 -21.59
C ALA A 154 -12.30 8.18 -20.38
N GLY A 155 -13.29 8.12 -19.49
CA GLY A 155 -13.20 7.27 -18.30
C GLY A 155 -14.54 6.96 -17.68
N ASP A 156 -14.50 6.04 -16.70
CA ASP A 156 -15.66 5.79 -15.87
C ASP A 156 -15.79 6.94 -14.89
N LEU A 157 -16.98 7.53 -14.86
CA LEU A 157 -17.28 8.67 -14.00
C LEU A 157 -18.38 8.31 -13.01
N SER A 158 -18.64 7.00 -12.82
CA SER A 158 -19.73 6.45 -12.01
C SER A 158 -19.61 6.81 -10.52
N ASN A 159 -18.41 7.02 -10.00
CA ASN A 159 -18.15 7.39 -8.61
C ASN A 159 -16.95 8.36 -8.50
N SER A 160 -16.71 8.88 -7.29
CA SER A 160 -15.64 9.85 -7.01
C SER A 160 -14.23 9.27 -7.19
N VAL A 161 -14.05 7.99 -6.89
CA VAL A 161 -12.77 7.28 -6.98
C VAL A 161 -12.34 7.10 -8.44
N GLU A 162 -13.27 6.74 -9.32
CA GLU A 162 -13.04 6.64 -10.77
C GLU A 162 -12.94 8.02 -11.43
N LYS A 163 -13.59 9.04 -10.87
CA LYS A 163 -13.43 10.42 -11.33
C LYS A 163 -12.01 10.96 -11.12
N ASP A 164 -11.38 10.70 -9.97
CA ASP A 164 -9.98 11.15 -9.78
C ASP A 164 -9.01 10.40 -10.71
N VAL A 165 -9.31 9.12 -11.04
CA VAL A 165 -8.56 8.39 -12.08
C VAL A 165 -8.73 9.07 -13.43
N PHE A 166 -9.96 9.45 -13.82
CA PHE A 166 -10.17 10.23 -15.03
C PHE A 166 -9.38 11.54 -15.02
N ASP A 167 -9.42 12.28 -13.92
CA ASP A 167 -8.75 13.58 -13.80
C ASP A 167 -7.22 13.46 -13.90
N ILE A 168 -6.62 12.47 -13.23
CA ILE A 168 -5.16 12.30 -13.10
C ILE A 168 -4.58 11.39 -14.19
N ASP A 169 -5.07 10.15 -14.30
CA ASP A 169 -4.45 9.11 -15.12
C ASP A 169 -4.76 9.29 -16.61
N PHE A 170 -5.88 9.95 -16.94
CA PHE A 170 -6.29 10.20 -18.33
C PHE A 170 -6.16 11.68 -18.70
N PHE A 171 -6.91 12.57 -18.05
CA PHE A 171 -6.93 13.97 -18.49
C PHE A 171 -5.60 14.69 -18.27
N CYS A 172 -4.99 14.61 -17.08
CA CYS A 172 -3.68 15.23 -16.87
C CYS A 172 -2.59 14.62 -17.76
N HIS A 173 -2.68 13.32 -18.07
CA HIS A 173 -1.79 12.60 -18.98
C HIS A 173 -1.89 13.14 -20.41
N GLU A 174 -3.09 13.12 -21.00
CA GLU A 174 -3.30 13.58 -22.37
C GLU A 174 -3.04 15.08 -22.53
N LEU A 175 -3.37 15.86 -21.50
CA LEU A 175 -3.00 17.28 -21.45
C LEU A 175 -1.47 17.45 -21.39
N GLY A 176 -0.75 16.56 -20.70
CA GLY A 176 0.72 16.57 -20.60
C GLY A 176 1.38 16.41 -21.97
N HIS A 177 0.84 15.54 -22.83
CA HIS A 177 1.24 15.47 -24.24
C HIS A 177 0.96 16.77 -24.99
N GLN A 178 -0.24 17.36 -24.85
CA GLN A 178 -0.55 18.66 -25.49
C GLN A 178 0.42 19.77 -25.05
N MET A 179 0.99 19.67 -23.84
CA MET A 179 2.03 20.57 -23.32
C MET A 179 3.47 20.19 -23.72
N GLY A 180 3.69 19.01 -24.30
CA GLY A 180 4.97 18.60 -24.89
C GLY A 180 5.70 17.43 -24.21
N ALA A 181 5.08 16.75 -23.23
CA ALA A 181 5.68 15.59 -22.59
C ALA A 181 5.59 14.32 -23.45
N ASN A 182 6.58 13.43 -23.33
CA ASN A 182 6.56 12.06 -23.85
C ASN A 182 6.32 11.08 -22.69
N HIS A 183 6.07 9.81 -23.01
CA HIS A 183 5.88 8.79 -21.99
C HIS A 183 7.17 8.49 -21.22
N VAL A 184 7.02 8.27 -19.90
CA VAL A 184 8.15 7.92 -19.02
C VAL A 184 8.27 6.43 -18.72
N HIS A 185 7.25 5.65 -19.05
CA HIS A 185 7.22 4.20 -18.80
C HIS A 185 8.18 3.43 -19.73
N ASN A 186 8.56 2.22 -19.34
CA ASN A 186 9.46 1.32 -20.09
C ASN A 186 8.71 0.08 -20.60
N LEU A 187 7.56 0.28 -21.25
CA LEU A 187 6.80 -0.82 -21.89
C LEU A 187 7.21 -1.00 -23.36
N ASN A 188 7.51 0.12 -24.01
CA ASN A 188 8.02 0.23 -25.37
C ASN A 188 9.04 1.38 -25.41
N ASN A 189 10.09 1.23 -26.21
CA ASN A 189 11.10 2.27 -26.37
C ASN A 189 10.67 3.24 -27.47
N GLU A 190 10.24 4.43 -27.08
CA GLU A 190 9.77 5.48 -28.01
C GLU A 190 10.93 6.28 -28.63
N ASN A 191 12.17 6.00 -28.22
CA ASN A 191 13.38 6.70 -28.68
C ASN A 191 13.38 8.21 -28.38
N THR A 192 12.63 8.65 -27.38
CA THR A 192 12.52 10.06 -26.98
C THR A 192 13.53 10.42 -25.87
N GLY A 193 14.11 9.41 -25.23
CA GLY A 193 14.98 9.57 -24.06
C GLY A 193 14.21 9.85 -22.76
N ALA A 194 12.87 9.79 -22.80
CA ALA A 194 12.01 10.06 -21.64
C ALA A 194 11.66 8.82 -20.82
N GLN A 195 11.90 7.61 -21.35
CA GLN A 195 11.55 6.34 -20.72
C GLN A 195 12.47 6.05 -19.52
N VAL A 196 12.24 6.71 -18.39
CA VAL A 196 13.09 6.67 -17.18
C VAL A 196 12.46 5.95 -16.00
N GLU A 197 11.23 5.44 -16.13
CA GLU A 197 10.56 4.66 -15.09
C GLU A 197 10.41 3.19 -15.52
N PRO A 198 10.66 2.21 -14.62
CA PRO A 198 10.52 0.80 -14.96
C PRO A 198 9.05 0.41 -15.17
N GLY A 199 8.81 -0.66 -15.91
CA GLY A 199 7.47 -1.20 -16.16
C GLY A 199 6.52 -0.15 -16.73
N SER A 200 5.31 -0.09 -16.17
CA SER A 200 4.29 0.90 -16.48
C SER A 200 4.62 2.32 -16.02
N GLY A 201 5.64 2.51 -15.19
CA GLY A 201 5.81 3.75 -14.44
C GLY A 201 4.74 3.98 -13.37
N SER A 202 4.95 5.05 -12.63
CA SER A 202 4.30 5.47 -11.39
C SER A 202 3.79 6.92 -11.45
N THR A 203 4.36 7.78 -12.31
CA THR A 203 3.95 9.17 -12.48
C THR A 203 2.95 9.36 -13.62
N ILE A 204 2.37 10.56 -13.75
CA ILE A 204 1.26 10.86 -14.67
C ILE A 204 1.56 10.46 -16.13
N MET A 205 2.79 10.64 -16.63
CA MET A 205 3.13 10.26 -18.02
C MET A 205 3.51 8.77 -18.16
N GLY A 206 3.27 7.96 -17.13
CA GLY A 206 3.29 6.51 -17.18
C GLY A 206 1.91 5.94 -17.52
N TYR A 207 1.83 4.61 -17.52
CA TYR A 207 0.63 3.79 -17.76
C TYR A 207 0.30 2.94 -16.53
N ALA A 208 0.41 3.53 -15.34
CA ALA A 208 0.08 2.86 -14.08
C ALA A 208 -1.33 2.24 -14.15
N GLY A 209 -1.47 1.01 -13.65
CA GLY A 209 -2.76 0.30 -13.60
C GLY A 209 -3.20 -0.38 -14.90
N ILE A 210 -2.73 0.02 -16.08
CA ILE A 210 -3.28 -0.43 -17.38
C ILE A 210 -2.36 -1.39 -18.18
N SER A 211 -1.29 -1.89 -17.56
CA SER A 211 -0.21 -2.64 -18.23
C SER A 211 -0.02 -4.09 -17.74
N GLY A 212 -1.00 -4.66 -17.05
CA GLY A 212 -1.00 -6.05 -16.59
C GLY A 212 0.16 -6.35 -15.62
N ALA A 213 0.96 -7.38 -15.92
CA ALA A 213 2.11 -7.79 -15.10
C ALA A 213 3.18 -6.68 -14.95
N ASN A 214 3.22 -5.72 -15.88
CA ASN A 214 4.17 -4.60 -15.84
C ASN A 214 3.69 -3.44 -14.95
N ASN A 215 2.53 -3.55 -14.32
CA ASN A 215 2.02 -2.50 -13.44
C ASN A 215 2.94 -2.33 -12.22
N VAL A 216 3.56 -1.16 -12.11
CA VAL A 216 4.34 -0.75 -10.94
C VAL A 216 3.44 -0.40 -9.76
N GLN A 217 2.26 0.14 -10.07
CA GLN A 217 1.20 0.47 -9.13
C GLN A 217 -0.14 0.52 -9.86
N ARG A 218 -1.24 0.63 -9.11
CA ARG A 218 -2.61 0.62 -9.65
C ARG A 218 -3.06 1.93 -10.32
N ARG A 219 -2.48 3.06 -9.94
CA ARG A 219 -2.88 4.42 -10.37
C ARG A 219 -1.68 5.33 -10.41
N SER A 220 -1.68 6.39 -11.19
CA SER A 220 -0.56 7.33 -11.16
C SER A 220 -0.55 8.13 -9.86
N ASP A 221 0.64 8.43 -9.35
CA ASP A 221 0.79 9.47 -8.35
C ASP A 221 0.55 10.83 -9.00
N PRO A 222 -0.17 11.78 -8.37
CA PRO A 222 -0.62 13.03 -8.99
C PRO A 222 0.51 14.07 -9.11
N TYR A 223 1.59 13.70 -9.78
CA TYR A 223 2.72 14.54 -10.16
C TYR A 223 3.40 14.01 -11.42
N PHE A 224 4.14 14.90 -12.06
CA PHE A 224 4.96 14.61 -13.23
C PHE A 224 6.40 14.33 -12.81
N ASN A 225 7.01 13.29 -13.38
CA ASN A 225 8.46 13.06 -13.29
C ASN A 225 9.25 14.28 -13.81
N HIS A 226 10.45 14.51 -13.30
CA HIS A 226 11.30 15.65 -13.68
C HIS A 226 11.54 15.77 -15.20
N VAL A 227 11.60 14.65 -15.94
CA VAL A 227 11.77 14.69 -17.40
C VAL A 227 10.55 15.29 -18.09
N SER A 228 9.35 14.92 -17.64
CA SER A 228 8.09 15.46 -18.16
C SER A 228 7.97 16.96 -17.86
N VAL A 229 8.32 17.37 -16.63
CA VAL A 229 8.37 18.79 -16.24
C VAL A 229 9.32 19.58 -17.14
N GLU A 230 10.54 19.06 -17.37
CA GLU A 230 11.51 19.71 -18.25
C GLU A 230 10.99 19.86 -19.69
N GLN A 231 10.43 18.80 -20.26
CA GLN A 231 9.92 18.79 -21.64
C GLN A 231 8.77 19.80 -21.80
N MET A 232 7.78 19.75 -20.91
CA MET A 232 6.65 20.68 -20.93
C MET A 232 7.12 22.12 -20.76
N MET A 233 8.00 22.40 -19.80
CA MET A 233 8.44 23.76 -19.54
C MET A 233 9.31 24.35 -20.64
N LYS A 234 10.13 23.54 -21.32
CA LYS A 234 10.85 23.96 -22.54
C LYS A 234 9.87 24.38 -23.64
N HIS A 235 8.81 23.61 -23.84
CA HIS A 235 7.80 23.89 -24.85
C HIS A 235 6.95 25.13 -24.48
N ILE A 236 6.40 25.16 -23.28
CA ILE A 236 5.53 26.23 -22.78
C ILE A 236 6.24 27.58 -22.67
N THR A 237 7.53 27.58 -22.32
CA THR A 237 8.29 28.83 -22.23
C THR A 237 8.52 29.45 -23.61
N ALA A 238 8.62 28.62 -24.66
CA ALA A 238 8.71 29.06 -26.05
C ALA A 238 7.37 29.51 -26.64
N ALA A 239 6.25 29.05 -26.07
CA ALA A 239 4.90 29.39 -26.53
C ALA A 239 4.50 30.84 -26.19
N THR A 240 3.71 31.47 -27.07
CA THR A 240 3.35 32.90 -26.95
C THR A 240 1.95 33.18 -26.42
N CYS A 241 1.05 32.17 -26.40
CA CYS A 241 -0.33 32.36 -25.98
C CYS A 241 -0.60 32.39 -24.46
N PRO A 242 0.21 31.73 -23.58
CA PRO A 242 -0.02 31.83 -22.15
C PRO A 242 0.14 33.26 -21.64
N VAL A 243 -0.80 33.72 -20.82
CA VAL A 243 -0.67 35.00 -20.12
C VAL A 243 0.29 34.81 -18.96
N LYS A 244 1.41 35.55 -18.97
CA LYS A 244 2.46 35.45 -17.96
C LYS A 244 2.29 36.54 -16.90
N ALA A 245 2.34 36.16 -15.63
CA ALA A 245 2.36 37.07 -14.49
C ALA A 245 3.53 36.69 -13.56
N PRO A 246 4.33 37.66 -13.07
CA PRO A 246 5.37 37.37 -12.10
C PRO A 246 4.71 36.90 -10.78
N ILE A 247 5.36 35.94 -10.11
CA ILE A 247 4.99 35.53 -8.74
C ILE A 247 6.08 35.96 -7.77
N ALA A 248 5.71 36.13 -6.50
CA ALA A 248 6.65 36.56 -5.45
C ALA A 248 7.60 35.43 -5.00
N ASN A 249 7.19 34.18 -5.19
CA ASN A 249 7.93 32.97 -4.84
C ASN A 249 9.25 32.86 -5.61
N SER A 250 10.34 32.54 -4.91
CA SER A 250 11.67 32.33 -5.46
C SER A 250 11.96 30.85 -5.63
N VAL A 251 12.61 30.48 -6.73
CA VAL A 251 12.95 29.07 -7.01
C VAL A 251 13.93 28.52 -5.96
N PRO A 252 13.77 27.27 -5.50
CA PRO A 252 14.68 26.65 -4.55
C PRO A 252 16.10 26.51 -5.09
N VAL A 253 17.08 26.44 -4.20
CA VAL A 253 18.51 26.33 -4.54
C VAL A 253 19.04 24.98 -4.06
N ILE A 254 19.44 24.12 -4.99
CA ILE A 254 20.12 22.85 -4.70
C ILE A 254 21.58 23.10 -4.31
N GLY A 255 22.00 22.44 -3.23
CA GLY A 255 23.39 22.42 -2.76
C GLY A 255 24.33 21.61 -3.66
N GLU A 256 25.56 21.39 -3.21
CA GLU A 256 26.53 20.61 -3.98
C GLU A 256 26.14 19.12 -4.04
N LEU A 257 26.24 18.53 -5.23
CA LEU A 257 26.05 17.10 -5.48
C LEU A 257 27.34 16.52 -6.08
N ASN A 258 27.76 15.36 -5.60
CA ASN A 258 28.99 14.69 -6.02
C ASN A 258 28.69 13.41 -6.81
N ASP A 259 29.46 13.16 -7.87
CA ASP A 259 29.44 11.85 -8.53
C ASP A 259 30.16 10.81 -7.66
N TYR A 260 29.68 9.56 -7.67
CA TYR A 260 30.22 8.47 -6.86
C TYR A 260 30.63 7.26 -7.72
N THR A 261 31.59 6.48 -7.23
CA THR A 261 31.86 5.12 -7.70
C THR A 261 31.57 4.16 -6.55
N ILE A 262 30.70 3.18 -6.77
CA ILE A 262 30.24 2.23 -5.75
C ILE A 262 30.54 0.78 -6.14
N PRO A 263 30.74 -0.11 -5.15
CA PRO A 263 30.81 -1.56 -5.40
C PRO A 263 29.51 -2.09 -6.02
N ARG A 264 29.61 -3.12 -6.85
CA ARG A 264 28.43 -3.82 -7.37
C ARG A 264 27.68 -4.57 -6.26
N SER A 265 26.41 -4.89 -6.50
CA SER A 265 25.57 -5.70 -5.61
C SER A 265 25.50 -5.17 -4.17
N THR A 266 25.58 -3.85 -4.00
CA THR A 266 25.65 -3.20 -2.69
C THR A 266 24.59 -2.10 -2.61
N ALA A 267 23.88 -2.03 -1.48
CA ALA A 267 22.91 -0.97 -1.22
C ALA A 267 23.57 0.40 -1.12
N TYR A 268 22.82 1.47 -1.38
CA TYR A 268 23.34 2.83 -1.26
C TYR A 268 22.27 3.83 -0.81
N HIS A 269 22.74 4.95 -0.27
CA HIS A 269 21.91 5.99 0.32
C HIS A 269 22.20 7.35 -0.32
N LEU A 270 21.22 7.84 -1.07
CA LEU A 270 21.24 9.14 -1.73
C LEU A 270 20.84 10.22 -0.73
N VAL A 271 21.62 11.29 -0.65
CA VAL A 271 21.38 12.44 0.24
C VAL A 271 21.65 13.70 -0.55
N GLY A 272 20.67 14.61 -0.58
CA GLY A 272 20.82 15.93 -1.20
C GLY A 272 20.57 17.03 -0.19
N THR A 273 20.95 18.27 -0.51
CA THR A 273 20.61 19.44 0.31
C THR A 273 20.03 20.53 -0.56
N ALA A 274 19.10 21.31 -0.04
CA ALA A 274 18.57 22.48 -0.70
C ALA A 274 18.15 23.53 0.31
N THR A 275 18.05 24.78 -0.14
CA THR A 275 17.54 25.91 0.63
C THR A 275 16.52 26.66 -0.19
N ASP A 276 15.54 27.22 0.49
CA ASP A 276 14.57 28.12 -0.11
C ASP A 276 14.88 29.58 0.27
N PRO A 277 14.97 30.52 -0.68
CA PRO A 277 15.24 31.93 -0.37
C PRO A 277 14.16 32.61 0.48
N ASP A 278 12.90 32.20 0.32
CA ASP A 278 11.73 32.77 0.99
C ASP A 278 11.40 32.04 2.30
N GLY A 279 12.08 30.91 2.56
CA GLY A 279 11.86 30.06 3.72
C GLY A 279 10.67 29.11 3.51
N ASP A 280 10.26 28.91 2.25
CA ASP A 280 9.19 28.02 1.92
C ASP A 280 9.54 26.57 2.22
N THR A 281 8.47 25.83 2.45
CA THR A 281 8.55 24.45 2.86
C THR A 281 8.83 23.55 1.67
N LEU A 282 10.00 22.91 1.67
CA LEU A 282 10.49 22.11 0.55
C LEU A 282 10.04 20.65 0.57
N TYR A 283 9.85 20.11 -0.63
CA TYR A 283 9.60 18.71 -0.92
C TYR A 283 10.67 18.18 -1.87
N TYR A 284 11.04 16.92 -1.68
CA TYR A 284 12.19 16.30 -2.33
C TYR A 284 11.80 15.00 -3.03
N MET A 285 12.45 14.73 -4.15
CA MET A 285 12.47 13.42 -4.80
C MET A 285 13.90 13.09 -5.24
N TRP A 286 14.21 11.80 -5.22
CA TRP A 286 15.32 11.23 -5.95
C TRP A 286 14.73 10.37 -7.06
N GLU A 287 14.91 10.76 -8.32
CA GLU A 287 14.34 10.07 -9.47
C GLU A 287 15.45 9.54 -10.38
N GLN A 288 15.31 8.32 -10.89
CA GLN A 288 16.30 7.79 -11.83
C GLN A 288 16.14 8.45 -13.20
N HIS A 289 17.26 8.74 -13.87
CA HIS A 289 17.33 9.41 -15.17
C HIS A 289 18.06 8.51 -16.20
N ASN A 290 17.78 7.21 -16.16
CA ASN A 290 18.35 6.24 -17.08
C ASN A 290 17.31 5.79 -18.10
N SER A 291 17.31 6.40 -19.29
CA SER A 291 16.55 5.87 -20.43
C SER A 291 17.39 4.88 -21.24
N PRO A 292 16.83 3.73 -21.70
CA PRO A 292 17.51 2.84 -22.63
C PRO A 292 17.93 3.56 -23.92
N GLN A 293 18.99 3.08 -24.58
CA GLN A 293 19.35 3.65 -25.89
C GLN A 293 18.28 3.34 -26.95
N PRO A 294 18.16 4.16 -28.02
CA PRO A 294 17.22 3.89 -29.10
C PRO A 294 17.33 2.46 -29.65
N GLY A 295 16.19 1.78 -29.81
CA GLY A 295 16.09 0.40 -30.32
C GLY A 295 16.55 -0.70 -29.37
N ARG A 296 16.75 -0.40 -28.08
CA ARG A 296 17.15 -1.37 -27.04
C ARG A 296 15.99 -1.87 -26.17
N ILE A 297 16.31 -2.89 -25.37
CA ILE A 297 15.43 -3.57 -24.42
C ILE A 297 14.79 -2.55 -23.47
N THR A 298 13.48 -2.69 -23.31
CA THR A 298 12.64 -1.97 -22.36
C THR A 298 12.69 -2.66 -21.01
N VAL A 299 12.61 -1.93 -19.90
CA VAL A 299 12.58 -2.53 -18.56
C VAL A 299 11.16 -2.92 -18.18
N THR A 300 10.81 -4.18 -18.39
CA THR A 300 9.52 -4.81 -18.08
C THR A 300 9.66 -5.78 -16.91
N SER A 301 8.55 -6.25 -16.34
CA SER A 301 8.57 -7.15 -15.17
C SER A 301 9.43 -8.39 -15.42
N ASP A 302 9.23 -9.07 -16.55
CA ASP A 302 9.90 -10.31 -16.95
C ASP A 302 11.42 -10.21 -17.12
N ASN A 303 11.96 -9.00 -17.30
CA ASN A 303 13.40 -8.77 -17.46
C ASN A 303 14.01 -7.89 -16.37
N PHE A 304 13.20 -7.35 -15.45
CA PHE A 304 13.67 -6.54 -14.34
C PHE A 304 14.59 -7.39 -13.45
N ALA A 305 15.83 -6.93 -13.28
CA ALA A 305 16.86 -7.63 -12.55
C ALA A 305 18.03 -6.72 -12.21
N ASP A 306 18.84 -7.13 -11.24
CA ASP A 306 20.09 -6.46 -10.85
C ASP A 306 21.17 -6.43 -11.95
N ASN A 307 21.12 -7.36 -12.90
CA ASN A 307 22.09 -7.48 -13.99
C ASN A 307 21.73 -6.68 -15.26
N LEU A 308 20.69 -5.84 -15.19
CA LEU A 308 20.34 -4.93 -16.28
C LEU A 308 21.53 -4.01 -16.60
N THR A 309 21.87 -3.85 -17.87
CA THR A 309 23.01 -3.03 -18.32
C THR A 309 22.61 -1.59 -18.70
N GLU A 310 21.33 -1.36 -18.99
CA GLU A 310 20.74 -0.05 -19.27
C GLU A 310 19.33 0.07 -18.68
N GLY A 311 18.66 1.22 -18.87
CA GLY A 311 17.32 1.49 -18.35
C GLY A 311 17.23 1.71 -16.83
N PRO A 312 16.04 1.98 -16.29
CA PRO A 312 15.86 2.19 -14.86
C PRO A 312 15.84 0.87 -14.08
N ILE A 313 16.25 0.93 -12.82
CA ILE A 313 16.24 -0.16 -11.83
C ILE A 313 15.57 0.27 -10.51
N ALA A 314 14.97 1.46 -10.48
CA ALA A 314 14.22 2.00 -9.35
C ALA A 314 13.01 2.79 -9.84
N ARG A 315 11.84 2.54 -9.26
CA ARG A 315 10.62 3.33 -9.51
C ARG A 315 10.75 4.79 -9.04
N SER A 316 9.91 5.67 -9.56
CA SER A 316 9.72 7.00 -8.95
C SER A 316 8.87 6.87 -7.67
N LEU A 317 9.03 7.82 -6.74
CA LEU A 317 8.31 7.87 -5.47
C LEU A 317 7.74 9.27 -5.29
N LYS A 318 6.57 9.37 -4.64
CA LYS A 318 5.91 10.65 -4.32
C LYS A 318 6.88 11.63 -3.65
N PRO A 319 6.74 12.93 -3.92
CA PRO A 319 7.49 13.95 -3.19
C PRO A 319 7.28 13.84 -1.69
N SER A 320 8.36 13.98 -0.94
CA SER A 320 8.34 13.85 0.52
C SER A 320 9.13 14.95 1.21
N ARG A 321 9.06 15.00 2.54
CA ARG A 321 9.90 15.86 3.39
C ARG A 321 11.35 15.38 3.47
N SER A 322 11.62 14.14 3.09
CA SER A 322 12.95 13.53 3.16
C SER A 322 13.75 13.89 1.92
N ASN A 323 14.89 14.57 2.14
CA ASN A 323 15.93 14.80 1.15
C ASN A 323 16.82 13.57 0.89
N GLU A 324 16.50 12.44 1.51
CA GLU A 324 17.29 11.20 1.48
C GLU A 324 16.48 10.02 0.93
N ARG A 325 17.15 9.10 0.22
CA ARG A 325 16.55 7.88 -0.35
C ARG A 325 17.53 6.70 -0.36
N TYR A 326 17.10 5.57 0.21
CA TYR A 326 17.83 4.30 0.15
C TYR A 326 17.48 3.52 -1.11
N ILE A 327 18.45 2.85 -1.72
CA ILE A 327 18.25 1.93 -2.85
C ILE A 327 18.84 0.53 -2.55
N PRO A 328 18.00 -0.52 -2.51
CA PRO A 328 16.53 -0.45 -2.46
C PRO A 328 16.06 0.24 -1.18
N ARG A 329 14.75 0.47 -1.01
CA ARG A 329 14.22 1.07 0.21
C ARG A 329 14.74 0.38 1.48
N LEU A 330 14.90 1.16 2.56
CA LEU A 330 15.52 0.69 3.80
C LEU A 330 14.86 -0.58 4.35
N SER A 331 13.53 -0.71 4.30
CA SER A 331 12.83 -1.92 4.76
C SER A 331 13.31 -3.18 4.04
N GLN A 332 13.59 -3.13 2.74
CA GLN A 332 14.15 -4.26 1.99
C GLN A 332 15.61 -4.54 2.37
N ILE A 333 16.39 -3.49 2.62
CA ILE A 333 17.78 -3.63 3.11
C ILE A 333 17.80 -4.35 4.47
N LEU A 334 16.90 -3.98 5.39
CA LEU A 334 16.76 -4.64 6.69
C LEU A 334 16.38 -6.12 6.56
N GLU A 335 15.65 -6.48 5.51
CA GLU A 335 15.31 -7.88 5.21
C GLU A 335 16.41 -8.62 4.42
N GLY A 336 17.53 -7.97 4.07
CA GLY A 336 18.57 -8.53 3.21
C GLY A 336 18.19 -8.65 1.74
N LYS A 337 17.05 -8.08 1.33
CA LYS A 337 16.52 -8.13 -0.04
C LYS A 337 17.09 -6.99 -0.88
N LEU A 338 18.32 -7.15 -1.36
CA LEU A 338 19.00 -6.13 -2.17
C LEU A 338 18.64 -6.17 -3.66
N SER A 339 18.21 -7.34 -4.14
CA SER A 339 17.90 -7.60 -5.55
C SER A 339 16.48 -8.09 -5.71
N GLU A 340 15.80 -7.61 -6.76
CA GLU A 340 14.44 -7.99 -7.11
C GLU A 340 14.39 -8.48 -8.57
N ARG A 341 13.58 -9.52 -8.84
CA ARG A 341 13.33 -10.08 -10.17
C ARG A 341 11.84 -10.35 -10.35
N ASN A 342 11.34 -10.17 -11.57
CA ASN A 342 9.92 -10.38 -11.92
C ASN A 342 8.93 -9.65 -10.97
N PRO A 343 9.13 -8.34 -10.72
CA PRO A 343 8.29 -7.60 -9.79
C PRO A 343 6.84 -7.47 -10.27
N GLY A 344 5.90 -7.46 -9.33
CA GLY A 344 4.47 -7.27 -9.59
C GLY A 344 3.92 -5.93 -9.04
N PRO A 345 2.59 -5.74 -9.00
CA PRO A 345 1.99 -4.48 -8.54
C PRO A 345 2.22 -4.12 -7.07
N THR A 346 2.58 -5.09 -6.24
CA THR A 346 2.89 -4.91 -4.80
C THR A 346 4.39 -4.90 -4.52
N SER A 347 5.21 -5.17 -5.53
CA SER A 347 6.67 -5.17 -5.44
C SER A 347 7.24 -3.77 -5.27
N THR A 348 8.49 -3.71 -4.81
CA THR A 348 9.17 -2.43 -4.63
C THR A 348 9.61 -1.80 -5.94
N TRP A 349 9.86 -2.61 -6.98
CA TRP A 349 10.45 -2.18 -8.25
C TRP A 349 11.76 -1.42 -8.04
N GLU A 350 12.58 -1.92 -7.12
CA GLU A 350 13.87 -1.33 -6.74
C GLU A 350 14.90 -2.45 -6.59
N THR A 351 16.06 -2.31 -7.24
CA THR A 351 17.14 -3.28 -7.13
C THR A 351 18.50 -2.57 -7.20
N VAL A 352 19.51 -3.15 -6.54
CA VAL A 352 20.91 -2.76 -6.76
C VAL A 352 21.38 -3.21 -8.15
N SER A 353 22.53 -2.72 -8.62
CA SER A 353 23.13 -3.25 -9.85
C SER A 353 24.28 -4.20 -9.56
N SER A 354 24.26 -5.39 -10.17
CA SER A 354 25.33 -6.39 -10.09
C SER A 354 26.33 -6.33 -11.25
N VAL A 355 26.14 -5.38 -12.17
CA VAL A 355 26.97 -5.20 -13.38
C VAL A 355 27.55 -3.79 -13.44
N LYS A 356 28.70 -3.65 -14.10
CA LYS A 356 29.29 -2.34 -14.40
C LYS A 356 28.36 -1.50 -15.27
N ARG A 357 27.90 -0.37 -14.73
CA ARG A 357 27.09 0.64 -15.43
C ARG A 357 27.10 1.97 -14.70
N THR A 358 26.70 3.03 -15.40
CA THR A 358 26.46 4.34 -14.77
C THR A 358 24.96 4.51 -14.53
N LEU A 359 24.57 4.60 -13.27
CA LEU A 359 23.25 5.06 -12.86
C LEU A 359 23.25 6.58 -12.86
N LYS A 360 22.22 7.17 -13.44
CA LYS A 360 22.00 8.62 -13.45
C LYS A 360 20.79 8.89 -12.58
N TRP A 361 20.93 9.82 -11.64
CA TRP A 361 19.86 10.21 -10.74
C TRP A 361 19.66 11.72 -10.84
N ALA A 362 18.42 12.16 -10.68
CA ALA A 362 18.04 13.56 -10.50
C ALA A 362 17.62 13.76 -9.05
N PHE A 363 18.24 14.75 -8.40
CA PHE A 363 17.73 15.29 -7.15
C PHE A 363 16.77 16.43 -7.49
N VAL A 364 15.50 16.25 -7.18
CA VAL A 364 14.42 17.16 -7.54
C VAL A 364 13.90 17.82 -6.28
N VAL A 365 13.72 19.13 -6.33
CA VAL A 365 13.24 19.95 -5.22
C VAL A 365 12.10 20.83 -5.68
N MET A 366 11.05 20.87 -4.88
CA MET A 366 9.88 21.71 -5.10
C MET A 366 9.61 22.51 -3.84
N ASP A 367 9.29 23.78 -4.00
CA ASP A 367 8.69 24.63 -2.99
C ASP A 367 7.16 24.50 -3.14
N LYS A 368 6.49 24.10 -2.05
CA LYS A 368 5.03 23.84 -1.93
C LYS A 368 4.58 22.38 -2.12
N SER A 369 3.47 22.07 -1.43
CA SER A 369 2.80 20.76 -1.39
C SER A 369 1.96 20.49 -2.64
N LEU A 370 1.98 19.25 -3.12
CA LEU A 370 1.05 18.77 -4.14
C LEU A 370 -0.37 18.70 -3.59
N GLY A 371 -1.29 19.44 -4.22
CA GLY A 371 -2.72 19.18 -4.18
C GLY A 371 -3.36 19.04 -2.80
N ARG A 372 -3.10 19.98 -1.88
CA ARG A 372 -3.96 20.14 -0.70
C ARG A 372 -5.28 20.78 -1.12
N ARG A 373 -6.41 20.33 -0.54
CA ARG A 373 -7.74 20.92 -0.80
C ARG A 373 -7.80 22.41 -0.40
N ASP A 374 -6.91 22.86 0.49
CA ASP A 374 -6.88 24.22 1.04
C ASP A 374 -6.08 25.22 0.19
N ASP A 375 -5.51 24.80 -0.95
CA ASP A 375 -4.78 25.67 -1.87
C ASP A 375 -5.76 26.62 -2.61
N ARG A 376 -6.12 27.71 -1.92
CA ARG A 376 -7.00 28.78 -2.42
C ARG A 376 -6.29 29.66 -3.46
N GLU A 377 -7.08 30.17 -4.41
CA GLU A 377 -6.73 31.05 -5.53
C GLU A 377 -6.05 32.38 -5.13
N THR A 378 -4.83 32.33 -4.59
CA THR A 378 -3.93 33.49 -4.34
C THR A 378 -2.52 33.17 -4.85
N ASP A 379 -1.67 34.17 -5.09
CA ASP A 379 -0.31 33.97 -5.63
C ASP A 379 0.60 33.07 -4.75
N VAL A 380 0.22 32.80 -3.50
CA VAL A 380 0.87 31.79 -2.61
C VAL A 380 0.49 30.33 -2.94
N SER A 381 -0.26 30.10 -4.03
CA SER A 381 -0.69 28.76 -4.48
C SER A 381 0.06 28.21 -5.70
N THR A 382 1.20 28.80 -6.06
CA THR A 382 2.05 28.35 -7.18
C THR A 382 3.40 27.90 -6.67
N GLY A 383 3.89 26.76 -7.14
CA GLY A 383 5.23 26.26 -6.81
C GLY A 383 6.15 26.24 -8.03
N ASN A 384 7.43 26.15 -7.74
CA ASN A 384 8.53 26.00 -8.66
C ASN A 384 9.20 24.62 -8.46
N THR A 385 10.01 24.23 -9.44
CA THR A 385 10.72 22.95 -9.41
C THR A 385 12.10 23.18 -9.96
N VAL A 386 13.09 22.68 -9.24
CA VAL A 386 14.50 22.65 -9.64
C VAL A 386 14.97 21.21 -9.58
N TYR A 387 15.83 20.80 -10.51
CA TYR A 387 16.55 19.54 -10.38
C TYR A 387 18.00 19.65 -10.83
N ALA A 388 18.85 18.79 -10.25
CA ALA A 388 20.24 18.63 -10.66
C ALA A 388 20.59 17.13 -10.77
N GLY A 389 21.45 16.79 -11.72
CA GLY A 389 21.84 15.41 -11.98
C GLY A 389 23.09 14.97 -11.22
N VAL A 390 23.14 13.69 -10.84
CA VAL A 390 24.29 13.00 -10.27
C VAL A 390 24.53 11.65 -10.95
N LYS A 391 25.79 11.23 -11.04
CA LYS A 391 26.18 9.92 -11.59
C LYS A 391 26.71 9.01 -10.49
N ILE A 392 26.29 7.76 -10.55
CA ILE A 392 26.74 6.68 -9.68
C ILE A 392 27.31 5.59 -10.60
N ASN A 393 28.62 5.43 -10.58
CA ASN A 393 29.32 4.46 -11.39
C ASN A 393 29.46 3.15 -10.58
N VAL A 394 28.76 2.12 -11.01
CA VAL A 394 28.90 0.78 -10.43
C VAL A 394 30.12 0.11 -11.07
N THR A 395 31.06 -0.38 -10.25
CA THR A 395 32.26 -1.08 -10.74
C THR A 395 32.18 -2.59 -10.54
N ASN A 396 32.86 -3.34 -11.42
CA ASN A 396 33.08 -4.78 -11.24
C ASN A 396 34.31 -5.10 -10.38
N ASN A 397 35.12 -4.09 -10.03
CA ASN A 397 36.39 -4.27 -9.32
C ASN A 397 36.24 -4.25 -7.79
N ALA A 398 35.03 -4.07 -7.27
CA ALA A 398 34.71 -4.09 -5.84
C ALA A 398 33.28 -4.58 -5.61
N GLY A 399 33.02 -5.21 -4.47
CA GLY A 399 31.70 -5.68 -4.04
C GLY A 399 31.45 -7.19 -4.19
N PRO A 400 30.43 -7.74 -3.51
CA PRO A 400 29.48 -7.02 -2.65
C PRO A 400 30.11 -6.59 -1.32
N PHE A 401 29.81 -5.38 -0.86
CA PHE A 401 30.17 -4.93 0.49
C PHE A 401 29.04 -5.32 1.45
N GLU A 402 29.33 -6.16 2.43
CA GLU A 402 28.32 -6.84 3.25
C GLU A 402 28.80 -7.00 4.69
N VAL A 403 27.86 -6.93 5.64
CA VAL A 403 28.11 -7.28 7.03
C VAL A 403 28.15 -8.80 7.15
N THR A 404 29.15 -9.34 7.82
CA THR A 404 29.35 -10.80 7.96
C THR A 404 29.07 -11.32 9.38
N SER A 405 28.88 -10.43 10.36
CA SER A 405 28.53 -10.79 11.74
C SER A 405 27.06 -10.47 12.07
N GLN A 406 26.54 -11.06 13.16
CA GLN A 406 25.16 -10.83 13.64
C GLN A 406 24.10 -11.05 12.54
N ALA A 407 24.22 -12.17 11.81
CA ALA A 407 23.26 -12.58 10.80
C ALA A 407 21.95 -13.13 11.39
N ARG A 408 22.01 -13.68 12.62
CA ARG A 408 20.88 -14.19 13.41
C ARG A 408 20.68 -13.36 14.69
N LYS A 409 19.63 -13.66 15.48
CA LYS A 409 19.42 -13.07 16.81
C LYS A 409 20.70 -13.20 17.63
N THR A 410 21.19 -12.11 18.23
CA THR A 410 22.44 -12.11 19.03
C THR A 410 22.32 -11.23 20.26
N TYR A 411 23.11 -11.55 21.27
CA TYR A 411 23.17 -10.85 22.54
C TYR A 411 24.47 -10.07 22.71
N TRP A 412 24.36 -8.80 23.12
CA TRP A 412 25.48 -7.96 23.55
C TRP A 412 25.30 -7.59 25.02
N PHE A 413 26.21 -8.03 25.86
CA PHE A 413 26.13 -7.76 27.30
C PHE A 413 26.88 -6.50 27.68
N VAL A 414 26.24 -5.61 28.44
CA VAL A 414 26.84 -4.35 28.92
C VAL A 414 28.13 -4.64 29.68
N GLY A 415 29.21 -3.95 29.31
CA GLY A 415 30.54 -4.14 29.87
C GLY A 415 31.35 -5.28 29.24
N LYS A 416 30.76 -6.08 28.34
CA LYS A 416 31.46 -7.13 27.58
C LYS A 416 31.87 -6.63 26.20
N THR A 417 32.88 -7.30 25.65
CA THR A 417 33.45 -6.96 24.35
C THR A 417 32.63 -7.60 23.23
N CYS A 418 32.26 -6.80 22.24
CA CYS A 418 31.52 -7.21 21.06
C CYS A 418 32.38 -6.95 19.82
N THR A 419 32.30 -7.85 18.83
CA THR A 419 33.01 -7.69 17.56
C THR A 419 32.00 -7.67 16.41
N ILE A 420 32.16 -6.66 15.56
CA ILE A 420 31.46 -6.47 14.30
C ILE A 420 32.45 -6.79 13.18
N THR A 421 32.03 -7.56 12.17
CA THR A 421 32.83 -7.86 10.98
C THR A 421 32.05 -7.60 9.70
N TRP A 422 32.78 -7.26 8.64
CA TRP A 422 32.24 -7.05 7.31
C TRP A 422 33.26 -7.42 6.24
N ASN A 423 32.76 -7.76 5.07
CA ASN A 423 33.58 -7.98 3.88
C ASN A 423 33.94 -6.62 3.27
N VAL A 424 35.23 -6.24 3.34
CA VAL A 424 35.73 -4.99 2.71
C VAL A 424 35.54 -5.01 1.20
N ALA A 425 35.59 -6.20 0.58
CA ALA A 425 35.28 -6.43 -0.84
C ALA A 425 35.97 -5.45 -1.82
N ASP A 426 37.27 -5.20 -1.61
CA ASP A 426 38.11 -4.30 -2.41
C ASP A 426 37.62 -2.83 -2.48
N THR A 427 36.68 -2.44 -1.62
CA THR A 427 36.16 -1.07 -1.57
C THR A 427 37.19 -0.05 -1.08
N ASP A 428 38.23 -0.51 -0.39
CA ASP A 428 39.40 0.27 0.06
C ASP A 428 40.46 0.47 -1.04
N LYS A 429 40.26 -0.11 -2.24
CA LYS A 429 41.20 -0.06 -3.36
C LYS A 429 40.73 0.86 -4.49
N GLN A 430 41.69 1.15 -5.39
CA GLN A 430 41.58 1.93 -6.63
C GLN A 430 40.29 2.74 -6.86
N GLU A 431 39.29 2.16 -7.54
CA GLU A 431 38.18 2.93 -8.13
C GLU A 431 37.15 3.41 -7.10
N VAL A 432 37.03 2.72 -5.96
CA VAL A 432 36.11 3.09 -4.85
C VAL A 432 36.85 3.86 -3.77
N ASN A 433 38.06 3.41 -3.39
CA ASN A 433 39.01 4.08 -2.49
C ASN A 433 38.44 4.55 -1.12
N THR A 434 37.51 3.80 -0.54
CA THR A 434 36.99 4.09 0.80
C THR A 434 37.97 3.64 1.87
N GLN A 435 38.72 4.57 2.44
CA GLN A 435 39.70 4.27 3.50
C GLN A 435 39.07 4.19 4.90
N ARG A 436 37.91 4.82 5.09
CA ARG A 436 37.29 5.06 6.39
C ARG A 436 35.78 4.79 6.35
N VAL A 437 35.26 4.23 7.43
CA VAL A 437 33.82 3.98 7.63
C VAL A 437 33.34 4.52 8.98
N ASN A 438 32.04 4.75 9.08
CA ASN A 438 31.29 4.95 10.30
C ASN A 438 30.44 3.69 10.57
N ILE A 439 30.20 3.40 11.84
CA ILE A 439 29.26 2.38 12.29
C ILE A 439 28.15 3.10 13.06
N LEU A 440 26.94 3.03 12.51
CA LEU A 440 25.74 3.58 13.11
C LEU A 440 24.91 2.47 13.74
N PHE A 441 24.12 2.78 14.76
CA PHE A 441 23.27 1.84 15.47
C PHE A 441 21.85 2.40 15.59
N ALA A 442 20.88 1.52 15.39
CA ALA A 442 19.47 1.78 15.54
C ALA A 442 18.98 1.01 16.77
N LEU A 443 18.55 1.75 17.81
CA LEU A 443 17.97 1.13 19.01
C LEU A 443 16.63 0.46 18.70
N ASP A 444 15.84 1.04 17.82
CA ASP A 444 14.54 0.53 17.36
C ASP A 444 14.68 -0.51 16.22
N GLY A 445 15.90 -0.78 15.77
CA GLY A 445 16.21 -1.65 14.64
C GLY A 445 15.97 -1.04 13.25
N GLN A 446 15.55 0.23 13.17
CA GLN A 446 15.15 0.87 11.92
C GLN A 446 15.80 2.24 11.70
N THR A 447 15.97 3.03 12.76
CA THR A 447 16.44 4.42 12.71
C THR A 447 17.88 4.54 13.23
N PHE A 448 18.84 4.68 12.31
CA PHE A 448 20.29 4.68 12.61
C PHE A 448 20.81 6.04 13.12
N THR A 449 20.36 6.46 14.30
CA THR A 449 20.71 7.76 14.91
C THR A 449 21.93 7.70 15.83
N HIS A 450 22.28 6.53 16.37
CA HIS A 450 23.40 6.39 17.30
C HIS A 450 24.70 6.11 16.53
N THR A 451 25.80 6.72 16.93
CA THR A 451 27.12 6.45 16.33
C THR A 451 27.94 5.56 17.27
N LEU A 452 28.18 4.31 16.88
CA LEU A 452 29.06 3.39 17.62
C LEU A 452 30.53 3.71 17.38
N ALA A 453 30.86 4.05 16.14
CA ALA A 453 32.22 4.41 15.74
C ALA A 453 32.18 5.37 14.56
N SER A 454 33.09 6.33 14.53
CA SER A 454 33.23 7.25 13.40
C SER A 454 34.66 7.29 12.90
N ASN A 455 34.80 7.40 11.58
CA ASN A 455 36.08 7.57 10.90
C ASN A 455 37.12 6.48 11.22
N ILE A 456 36.67 5.23 11.35
CA ILE A 456 37.54 4.06 11.61
C ILE A 456 38.07 3.47 10.30
N PRO A 457 39.21 2.74 10.33
CA PRO A 457 39.70 2.04 9.14
C PRO A 457 38.68 1.09 8.51
N ASN A 458 38.59 1.10 7.18
CA ASN A 458 37.82 0.11 6.42
C ASN A 458 38.62 -1.20 6.29
N ASN A 459 38.81 -1.94 7.39
CA ASN A 459 39.66 -3.14 7.46
C ASN A 459 38.89 -4.43 7.78
N GLY A 460 37.55 -4.38 7.81
CA GLY A 460 36.69 -5.56 7.93
C GLY A 460 36.33 -5.98 9.36
N SER A 461 36.83 -5.29 10.39
CA SER A 461 36.49 -5.62 11.77
C SER A 461 36.57 -4.41 12.70
N TYR A 462 35.65 -4.35 13.66
CA TYR A 462 35.65 -3.39 14.74
C TYR A 462 35.21 -4.06 16.04
N THR A 463 36.01 -3.87 17.09
CA THR A 463 35.75 -4.41 18.42
C THR A 463 35.53 -3.25 19.40
N PHE A 464 34.47 -3.34 20.20
CA PHE A 464 34.11 -2.34 21.19
C PHE A 464 33.53 -2.99 22.45
N THR A 465 33.34 -2.22 23.51
CA THR A 465 32.65 -2.67 24.72
C THR A 465 31.24 -2.13 24.72
N ALA A 466 30.23 -3.00 24.85
CA ALA A 466 28.83 -2.56 24.90
C ALA A 466 28.56 -1.70 26.14
N THR A 467 27.90 -0.57 25.97
CA THR A 467 27.60 0.41 27.02
C THR A 467 26.09 0.44 27.31
N ALA A 468 25.72 0.92 28.49
CA ALA A 468 24.33 0.89 28.96
C ALA A 468 23.37 1.74 28.09
N ASP A 469 23.86 2.77 27.42
CA ASP A 469 23.09 3.60 26.48
C ASP A 469 22.72 2.88 25.17
N LEU A 470 23.31 1.70 24.91
CA LEU A 470 22.94 0.84 23.79
C LEU A 470 21.84 -0.17 24.13
N THR A 471 21.37 -0.21 25.39
CA THR A 471 20.35 -1.17 25.85
C THR A 471 19.12 -1.14 24.95
N THR A 472 18.76 -2.28 24.37
CA THR A 472 17.60 -2.43 23.49
C THR A 472 17.26 -3.91 23.31
N SER A 473 16.00 -4.21 22.97
CA SER A 473 15.63 -5.51 22.45
C SER A 473 15.74 -5.62 20.93
N ASN A 474 15.71 -4.53 20.16
CA ASN A 474 15.52 -4.53 18.69
C ASN A 474 16.73 -4.04 17.88
N GLY A 475 17.92 -4.00 18.46
CA GLY A 475 19.09 -3.34 17.89
C GLY A 475 19.51 -3.83 16.50
N ARG A 476 20.03 -2.90 15.68
CA ARG A 476 20.75 -3.19 14.42
C ARG A 476 21.85 -2.17 14.18
N PHE A 477 22.89 -2.53 13.43
CA PHE A 477 23.94 -1.61 13.01
C PHE A 477 24.09 -1.51 11.49
N MET A 478 24.52 -0.35 11.04
CA MET A 478 24.83 -0.03 9.64
C MET A 478 26.29 0.39 9.53
N ILE A 479 26.98 -0.15 8.55
CA ILE A 479 28.32 0.29 8.16
C ILE A 479 28.19 1.19 6.94
N ARG A 480 28.69 2.42 7.07
CA ARG A 480 28.62 3.44 6.01
C ARG A 480 29.99 4.10 5.81
N PRO A 481 30.50 4.20 4.57
CA PRO A 481 31.68 5.00 4.22
C PRO A 481 31.58 6.46 4.67
N VAL A 482 32.72 7.08 4.96
CA VAL A 482 32.77 8.53 5.25
C VAL A 482 32.58 9.37 3.99
N ASP A 483 33.22 8.98 2.88
CA ASP A 483 33.29 9.77 1.63
C ASP A 483 32.56 9.10 0.45
N ASN A 484 31.64 8.17 0.72
CA ASN A 484 30.90 7.42 -0.29
C ASN A 484 29.48 7.10 0.18
N ILE A 485 28.62 6.61 -0.72
CA ILE A 485 27.17 6.48 -0.48
C ILE A 485 26.69 5.04 -0.29
N TYR A 486 27.51 4.02 -0.57
CA TYR A 486 27.12 2.63 -0.36
C TYR A 486 27.03 2.28 1.13
N LEU A 487 26.35 1.19 1.49
CA LEU A 487 26.20 0.76 2.88
C LEU A 487 25.91 -0.73 2.99
N ALA A 488 26.05 -1.26 4.19
CA ALA A 488 25.57 -2.59 4.57
C ALA A 488 24.98 -2.56 5.98
N VAL A 489 23.96 -3.38 6.24
CA VAL A 489 23.28 -3.51 7.53
C VAL A 489 23.32 -4.97 7.95
N ASN A 490 23.43 -5.24 9.24
CA ASN A 490 23.32 -6.60 9.76
C ASN A 490 21.87 -7.13 9.66
N LEU A 491 21.72 -8.44 9.46
CA LEU A 491 20.39 -9.06 9.27
C LEU A 491 19.70 -9.39 10.60
N GLY A 492 20.48 -9.88 11.56
CA GLY A 492 19.98 -10.36 12.83
C GLY A 492 19.57 -9.24 13.79
N LYS A 493 18.61 -9.54 14.66
CA LYS A 493 18.22 -8.67 15.77
C LYS A 493 19.29 -8.71 16.87
N ILE A 494 19.67 -7.57 17.42
CA ILE A 494 20.65 -7.46 18.50
C ILE A 494 19.94 -7.05 19.79
N ILE A 495 20.05 -7.88 20.81
CA ILE A 495 19.56 -7.58 22.16
C ILE A 495 20.75 -7.12 22.98
N VAL A 496 20.67 -5.88 23.48
CA VAL A 496 21.67 -5.31 24.38
C VAL A 496 21.09 -5.22 25.78
N LYS A 497 21.71 -5.89 26.75
CA LYS A 497 21.24 -5.95 28.15
C LYS A 497 22.38 -6.13 29.14
N THR A 498 22.10 -6.01 30.44
CA THR A 498 23.07 -6.38 31.48
C THR A 498 23.26 -7.88 31.52
N ASP A 499 24.50 -8.32 31.74
CA ASP A 499 24.87 -9.72 31.95
C ASP A 499 24.18 -10.26 33.21
N GLY A 500 23.32 -11.27 33.03
CA GLY A 500 22.50 -11.84 34.09
C GLY A 500 22.45 -13.36 33.96
N ASP A 501 21.30 -13.92 34.29
CA ASP A 501 20.94 -15.33 34.17
C ASP A 501 19.42 -15.31 33.88
N ILE A 502 19.05 -15.36 32.60
CA ILE A 502 17.67 -15.16 32.11
C ILE A 502 16.76 -16.29 32.57
N ASP A 503 17.27 -17.50 32.48
CA ASP A 503 16.49 -18.73 32.62
C ASP A 503 16.66 -19.37 34.00
N GLY A 504 17.61 -18.90 34.80
CA GLY A 504 17.80 -19.25 36.20
C GLY A 504 18.51 -20.58 36.38
N ASP A 505 19.26 -21.04 35.38
CA ASP A 505 19.92 -22.34 35.37
C ASP A 505 21.27 -22.34 36.14
N GLY A 506 21.75 -21.14 36.50
CA GLY A 506 22.97 -20.91 37.27
C GLY A 506 24.21 -20.62 36.42
N ILE A 507 24.08 -20.62 35.09
CA ILE A 507 25.07 -20.14 34.13
C ILE A 507 24.70 -18.70 33.77
N VAL A 508 25.69 -17.81 33.72
CA VAL A 508 25.42 -16.43 33.32
C VAL A 508 25.24 -16.34 31.82
N ASP A 509 24.33 -15.50 31.33
CA ASP A 509 23.93 -15.40 29.91
C ASP A 509 25.13 -15.33 28.94
N SER A 510 26.24 -14.69 29.34
CA SER A 510 27.45 -14.58 28.49
C SER A 510 28.32 -15.83 28.40
N LEU A 511 28.02 -16.87 29.17
CA LEU A 511 28.67 -18.18 29.19
C LEU A 511 27.70 -19.34 28.90
N ASP A 512 26.44 -19.02 28.64
CA ASP A 512 25.36 -19.97 28.47
C ASP A 512 25.10 -20.27 26.98
N ASN A 513 25.17 -21.53 26.58
CA ASN A 513 24.88 -21.99 25.21
C ASN A 513 23.38 -22.12 24.90
N CYS A 514 22.49 -21.95 25.89
CA CYS A 514 21.04 -21.84 25.72
C CYS A 514 20.40 -20.77 26.61
N ILE A 515 20.83 -19.51 26.42
CA ILE A 515 20.44 -18.28 27.14
C ILE A 515 18.95 -18.12 27.55
N GLU A 516 17.99 -18.77 26.89
CA GLU A 516 16.55 -18.67 27.18
C GLU A 516 15.92 -19.97 27.73
N THR A 517 16.69 -21.06 27.81
CA THR A 517 16.22 -22.41 28.12
C THR A 517 17.19 -23.10 29.09
N PRO A 518 16.77 -23.38 30.34
CA PRO A 518 17.68 -23.87 31.36
C PRO A 518 18.40 -25.17 30.97
N ASN A 519 19.73 -25.14 30.90
CA ASN A 519 20.58 -26.31 30.71
C ASN A 519 21.88 -26.22 31.53
N PRO A 520 21.80 -26.47 32.85
CA PRO A 520 22.96 -26.36 33.74
C PRO A 520 24.14 -27.28 33.38
N ASP A 521 23.93 -28.29 32.52
CA ASP A 521 24.95 -29.21 32.03
C ASP A 521 25.68 -28.72 30.77
N GLN A 522 25.12 -27.73 30.06
CA GLN A 522 25.64 -27.15 28.83
C GLN A 522 25.99 -28.22 27.78
N ALA A 523 25.16 -29.26 27.68
CA ALA A 523 25.32 -30.31 26.67
C ALA A 523 25.24 -29.70 25.26
N ASP A 524 26.11 -30.17 24.37
CA ASP A 524 26.29 -29.72 22.97
C ASP A 524 26.87 -30.92 22.20
N LEU A 525 25.99 -31.69 21.57
CA LEU A 525 26.28 -33.01 20.99
C LEU A 525 27.10 -32.90 19.71
N ASP A 526 26.82 -31.91 18.87
CA ASP A 526 27.48 -31.70 17.58
C ASP A 526 28.64 -30.69 17.65
N GLY A 527 28.73 -29.90 18.73
CA GLY A 527 29.82 -28.97 19.02
C GLY A 527 29.70 -27.64 18.30
N ASP A 528 28.50 -27.22 17.88
CA ASP A 528 28.28 -25.97 17.15
C ASP A 528 28.22 -24.72 18.05
N GLY A 529 28.15 -24.93 19.37
CA GLY A 529 28.09 -23.89 20.40
C GLY A 529 26.67 -23.47 20.79
N ILE A 530 25.63 -24.11 20.24
CA ILE A 530 24.24 -24.10 20.69
C ILE A 530 24.05 -25.32 21.60
N GLY A 531 23.40 -25.18 22.74
CA GLY A 531 23.17 -26.33 23.60
C GLY A 531 22.06 -27.25 23.07
N ASP A 532 22.16 -28.55 23.35
CA ASP A 532 21.21 -29.59 22.89
C ASP A 532 19.73 -29.21 23.11
N VAL A 533 19.42 -28.49 24.18
CA VAL A 533 18.04 -28.15 24.55
C VAL A 533 17.44 -27.03 23.70
N CYS A 534 18.28 -26.25 23.02
CA CYS A 534 17.87 -25.12 22.19
C CYS A 534 18.44 -25.19 20.76
N ASP A 535 19.02 -26.32 20.41
CA ASP A 535 19.45 -26.65 19.06
C ASP A 535 18.25 -27.20 18.25
N GLU A 536 18.15 -26.80 16.98
CA GLU A 536 17.12 -27.26 16.04
C GLU A 536 17.55 -28.52 15.26
N ASP A 537 18.85 -28.87 15.30
CA ASP A 537 19.47 -30.03 14.62
C ASP A 537 20.56 -30.64 15.53
N ILE A 538 20.13 -31.34 16.59
CA ILE A 538 20.97 -31.73 17.74
C ILE A 538 22.15 -32.63 17.33
N ASP A 539 22.05 -33.39 16.24
CA ASP A 539 23.12 -34.28 15.79
C ASP A 539 23.85 -33.82 14.51
N GLY A 540 23.42 -32.69 13.95
CA GLY A 540 24.08 -32.02 12.82
C GLY A 540 24.00 -32.79 11.50
N ASP A 541 23.00 -33.66 11.31
CA ASP A 541 22.83 -34.42 10.07
C ASP A 541 22.10 -33.65 8.96
N GLY A 542 21.51 -32.49 9.29
CA GLY A 542 20.79 -31.61 8.39
C GLY A 542 19.28 -31.84 8.33
N VAL A 543 18.71 -32.70 9.19
CA VAL A 543 17.28 -32.88 9.41
C VAL A 543 16.89 -32.25 10.75
N ASN A 544 15.92 -31.34 10.74
CA ASN A 544 15.50 -30.69 11.98
C ASN A 544 14.89 -31.71 12.97
N ASN A 545 15.20 -31.57 14.26
CA ASN A 545 14.74 -32.43 15.37
C ASN A 545 13.24 -32.74 15.35
N ALA A 546 12.41 -31.75 14.99
CA ALA A 546 10.95 -31.89 14.97
C ALA A 546 10.43 -32.86 13.88
N THR A 547 11.26 -33.12 12.87
CA THR A 547 10.96 -34.00 11.74
C THR A 547 11.95 -35.17 11.65
N ASP A 548 12.91 -35.21 12.56
CA ASP A 548 13.94 -36.24 12.59
C ASP A 548 13.47 -37.43 13.43
N ASN A 549 13.21 -38.54 12.77
CA ASN A 549 12.81 -39.79 13.40
C ASN A 549 13.95 -40.48 14.18
N CYS A 550 15.17 -39.96 14.13
CA CYS A 550 16.29 -40.30 15.01
C CYS A 550 17.11 -39.06 15.44
N ALA A 551 16.47 -38.03 16.00
CA ALA A 551 17.04 -36.71 16.38
C ALA A 551 18.34 -36.62 17.22
N ARG A 552 18.98 -37.74 17.57
CA ARG A 552 20.29 -37.77 18.25
C ARG A 552 21.27 -38.74 17.58
N ILE A 553 20.90 -39.35 16.46
CA ILE A 553 21.68 -40.32 15.69
C ILE A 553 21.53 -39.97 14.20
N PRO A 554 22.59 -39.47 13.55
CA PRO A 554 22.52 -38.99 12.17
C PRO A 554 21.96 -40.04 11.20
N ASN A 555 20.79 -39.77 10.60
CA ASN A 555 20.07 -40.67 9.68
C ASN A 555 19.28 -39.92 8.57
N THR A 556 19.94 -39.03 7.82
CA THR A 556 19.45 -38.27 6.64
C THR A 556 18.42 -38.91 5.67
N ASN A 557 18.18 -40.24 5.67
CA ASN A 557 17.16 -40.92 4.86
C ASN A 557 15.79 -41.10 5.53
N GLN A 558 15.69 -40.94 6.86
CA GLN A 558 14.43 -40.93 7.62
C GLN A 558 13.52 -42.15 7.37
N LYS A 559 14.09 -43.37 7.21
CA LYS A 559 13.30 -44.59 7.00
C LYS A 559 12.66 -45.07 8.33
N ASP A 560 11.39 -45.48 8.30
CA ASP A 560 10.58 -45.93 9.44
C ASP A 560 9.56 -46.96 8.93
N THR A 561 9.61 -48.21 9.41
CA THR A 561 8.96 -49.36 8.75
C THR A 561 7.57 -49.69 9.31
N ASP A 562 7.36 -49.67 10.63
CA ASP A 562 6.04 -49.78 11.27
C ASP A 562 5.32 -48.45 11.45
N LYS A 563 6.02 -47.33 11.18
CA LYS A 563 5.50 -45.97 11.35
C LYS A 563 5.22 -45.66 12.81
N ASP A 564 5.97 -46.25 13.75
CA ASP A 564 5.91 -45.89 15.16
C ASP A 564 6.51 -44.49 15.43
N GLY A 565 7.15 -43.88 14.43
CA GLY A 565 7.76 -42.56 14.50
C GLY A 565 9.24 -42.57 14.91
N LYS A 566 9.81 -43.74 15.22
CA LYS A 566 11.25 -43.96 15.34
C LYS A 566 11.79 -44.46 14.01
N GLY A 567 12.89 -43.86 13.58
CA GLY A 567 13.56 -44.31 12.36
C GLY A 567 14.20 -45.68 12.57
N ASP A 568 14.27 -46.48 11.50
CA ASP A 568 14.95 -47.78 11.47
C ASP A 568 16.40 -47.71 12.02
N ALA A 569 17.05 -46.54 11.96
CA ALA A 569 18.41 -46.33 12.45
C ALA A 569 18.53 -46.29 13.98
N CYS A 570 17.42 -46.02 14.67
CA CYS A 570 17.33 -45.92 16.12
C CYS A 570 16.18 -46.76 16.70
N ASP A 571 15.57 -47.64 15.89
CA ASP A 571 14.52 -48.55 16.33
C ASP A 571 15.02 -50.00 16.50
N ASP A 572 14.75 -50.55 17.68
CA ASP A 572 15.20 -51.89 18.07
C ASP A 572 14.20 -52.99 17.62
N ASP A 573 13.01 -52.60 17.14
CA ASP A 573 11.90 -53.44 16.70
C ASP A 573 11.16 -52.74 15.55
N ALA A 574 11.76 -52.76 14.35
CA ALA A 574 11.42 -51.86 13.25
C ALA A 574 10.04 -52.12 12.63
N ASP A 575 9.41 -53.26 12.93
CA ASP A 575 8.07 -53.59 12.46
C ASP A 575 7.01 -53.62 13.58
N GLY A 576 7.43 -53.36 14.82
CA GLY A 576 6.58 -53.14 15.98
C GLY A 576 5.87 -54.40 16.48
N ASP A 577 6.39 -55.59 16.18
CA ASP A 577 5.74 -56.86 16.49
C ASP A 577 6.06 -57.42 17.89
N GLY A 578 6.95 -56.74 18.62
CA GLY A 578 7.37 -57.08 19.96
C GLY A 578 8.51 -58.10 20.01
N ILE A 579 9.03 -58.51 18.86
CA ILE A 579 10.21 -59.35 18.72
C ILE A 579 11.35 -58.46 18.24
N PRO A 580 12.38 -58.21 19.06
CA PRO A 580 13.47 -57.33 18.66
C PRO A 580 14.07 -57.77 17.32
N ASN A 581 14.41 -56.80 16.46
CA ASN A 581 14.93 -56.99 15.09
C ASN A 581 15.95 -58.14 14.95
N ALA A 582 16.77 -58.35 15.99
CA ALA A 582 17.79 -59.40 16.03
C ALA A 582 17.24 -60.84 16.18
N SER A 583 15.95 -61.02 16.48
CA SER A 583 15.30 -62.30 16.82
C SER A 583 13.99 -62.55 16.10
N ASP A 584 13.53 -61.60 15.28
CA ASP A 584 12.30 -61.69 14.51
C ASP A 584 12.51 -62.41 13.17
N ASN A 585 11.63 -63.35 12.85
CA ASN A 585 11.62 -64.09 11.58
C ASN A 585 10.92 -63.33 10.43
N CYS A 586 10.24 -62.22 10.69
CA CYS A 586 9.88 -61.21 9.69
C CYS A 586 10.11 -59.75 10.17
N PRO A 587 11.36 -59.24 10.33
CA PRO A 587 11.73 -57.94 10.95
C PRO A 587 11.15 -56.63 10.37
N TYR A 588 10.25 -56.72 9.39
CA TYR A 588 9.62 -55.62 8.67
C TYR A 588 8.12 -55.92 8.40
N HIS A 589 7.54 -56.98 8.99
CA HIS A 589 6.16 -57.45 8.84
C HIS A 589 5.64 -58.12 10.12
N ALA A 590 4.93 -57.33 10.93
CA ALA A 590 4.62 -57.74 12.29
C ALA A 590 3.99 -59.12 12.42
N ASN A 591 4.70 -60.05 13.05
CA ASN A 591 4.23 -61.40 13.30
C ASN A 591 4.60 -61.90 14.72
N PRO A 592 3.96 -61.32 15.76
CA PRO A 592 4.35 -61.53 17.17
C PRO A 592 4.28 -62.98 17.65
N ASP A 593 3.45 -63.80 17.00
CA ASP A 593 3.33 -65.22 17.32
C ASP A 593 4.51 -66.04 16.82
N GLN A 594 5.36 -65.43 15.99
CA GLN A 594 6.47 -66.03 15.25
C GLN A 594 6.04 -67.35 14.61
N LYS A 595 4.74 -67.44 14.28
CA LYS A 595 4.11 -68.72 14.01
C LYS A 595 4.47 -69.11 12.61
N ASP A 596 5.51 -69.90 12.53
CA ASP A 596 6.02 -70.47 11.31
C ASP A 596 5.49 -71.91 11.24
N SER A 597 4.26 -72.05 10.73
CA SER A 597 3.56 -73.34 10.77
C SER A 597 4.23 -74.41 9.87
N ASP A 598 5.16 -74.04 8.97
CA ASP A 598 5.90 -74.96 8.10
C ASP A 598 7.43 -75.04 8.35
N GLY A 599 7.98 -74.15 9.19
CA GLY A 599 9.27 -74.25 9.87
C GLY A 599 10.48 -73.75 9.07
N ASP A 600 10.30 -72.84 8.12
CA ASP A 600 11.37 -72.36 7.21
C ASP A 600 12.11 -71.09 7.69
N GLY A 601 11.62 -70.48 8.77
CA GLY A 601 12.10 -69.22 9.31
C GLY A 601 11.34 -67.99 8.82
N ILE A 602 10.09 -68.11 8.34
CA ILE A 602 9.17 -67.00 7.94
C ILE A 602 7.76 -67.24 8.54
N GLY A 603 7.08 -66.20 9.07
CA GLY A 603 5.80 -66.31 9.78
C GLY A 603 4.52 -66.45 8.92
N ASP A 604 3.48 -67.04 9.51
CA ASP A 604 2.15 -67.30 8.94
C ASP A 604 1.37 -66.02 8.59
N ILE A 605 1.56 -64.90 9.29
CA ILE A 605 0.73 -63.70 9.03
C ILE A 605 0.99 -63.10 7.66
N CYS A 606 2.12 -63.44 7.06
CA CYS A 606 2.31 -63.28 5.64
C CYS A 606 1.47 -64.32 4.80
N SER A 607 0.25 -64.81 5.25
CA SER A 607 -0.62 -65.91 4.66
C SER A 607 -2.18 -65.76 4.36
N GLY A 608 -3.20 -65.56 5.28
CA GLY A 608 -4.63 -65.00 5.06
C GLY A 608 -6.08 -65.70 5.25
N ASP A 609 -6.71 -65.88 6.47
CA ASP A 609 -8.19 -66.16 6.82
C ASP A 609 -8.46 -65.94 8.34
N ARG A 610 -9.37 -65.06 8.79
CA ARG A 610 -9.16 -64.33 10.08
C ARG A 610 -10.02 -64.67 11.33
N ASP A 611 -11.35 -64.56 11.32
CA ASP A 611 -12.12 -64.46 12.59
C ASP A 611 -12.74 -65.77 13.11
N LEU A 612 -12.70 -66.82 12.27
CA LEU A 612 -13.11 -68.19 12.59
C LEU A 612 -14.59 -68.35 12.98
N ASP A 613 -15.47 -67.39 12.63
CA ASP A 613 -16.92 -67.48 12.86
C ASP A 613 -17.62 -68.47 11.90
N LYS A 614 -16.85 -68.93 10.88
CA LYS A 614 -17.12 -69.88 9.78
C LYS A 614 -17.69 -69.25 8.51
N ILE A 615 -17.70 -67.93 8.43
CA ILE A 615 -17.85 -67.19 7.20
C ILE A 615 -16.44 -66.76 6.74
N LEU A 616 -16.11 -66.96 5.46
CA LEU A 616 -14.82 -66.47 4.94
C LEU A 616 -14.85 -64.94 4.94
N ASP A 617 -13.70 -64.28 5.15
CA ASP A 617 -13.55 -62.80 5.17
C ASP A 617 -14.38 -62.07 4.07
N GLU A 618 -14.61 -62.72 2.91
CA GLU A 618 -15.35 -62.19 1.78
C GLU A 618 -16.90 -62.27 1.83
N LYS A 619 -17.54 -62.83 2.86
CA LYS A 619 -19.02 -63.06 2.91
C LYS A 619 -19.73 -62.65 4.20
N ASP A 620 -19.03 -62.03 5.13
CA ASP A 620 -19.55 -61.63 6.44
C ASP A 620 -19.84 -60.12 6.46
N ASN A 621 -20.95 -59.67 7.08
CA ASN A 621 -21.21 -58.23 7.26
C ASN A 621 -20.57 -57.64 8.53
N CYS A 622 -19.93 -58.49 9.35
CA CYS A 622 -18.90 -58.10 10.30
C CYS A 622 -17.76 -59.18 10.33
N PRO A 623 -16.85 -59.26 9.32
CA PRO A 623 -15.85 -60.34 9.13
C PRO A 623 -14.80 -60.56 10.22
N ASP A 624 -14.84 -59.75 11.26
CA ASP A 624 -13.94 -59.78 12.41
C ASP A 624 -14.71 -59.92 13.75
N MET A 625 -16.05 -59.89 13.70
CA MET A 625 -16.92 -59.91 14.87
C MET A 625 -18.14 -60.80 14.66
N ALA A 626 -18.12 -61.97 15.31
CA ALA A 626 -19.20 -62.94 15.23
C ALA A 626 -20.58 -62.32 15.55
N ASN A 627 -21.37 -62.03 14.51
CA ASN A 627 -22.72 -61.49 14.59
C ASN A 627 -23.73 -62.36 13.79
N PRO A 628 -24.12 -63.52 14.33
CA PRO A 628 -24.92 -64.48 13.57
C PRO A 628 -26.34 -64.02 13.14
N ASP A 629 -26.83 -62.85 13.61
CA ASP A 629 -28.20 -62.34 13.39
C ASP A 629 -28.34 -61.17 12.39
N GLN A 630 -27.26 -60.41 12.13
CA GLN A 630 -27.15 -59.44 11.03
C GLN A 630 -28.25 -58.33 10.96
N LYS A 631 -28.63 -57.68 12.08
CA LYS A 631 -29.62 -56.54 12.11
C LYS A 631 -29.04 -55.21 11.59
N ASP A 632 -29.88 -54.25 11.17
CA ASP A 632 -29.47 -53.00 10.47
C ASP A 632 -30.63 -51.92 10.45
N LEU A 633 -30.51 -50.79 11.19
CA LEU A 633 -31.55 -49.74 11.41
C LEU A 633 -31.71 -48.78 10.22
N ASP A 634 -30.60 -48.35 9.64
CA ASP A 634 -30.55 -47.40 8.51
C ASP A 634 -30.52 -48.12 7.15
N LYS A 635 -30.22 -49.43 7.14
CA LYS A 635 -30.23 -50.38 6.01
C LYS A 635 -29.05 -50.26 5.07
N ASP A 636 -27.87 -49.90 5.57
CA ASP A 636 -26.68 -49.68 4.77
C ASP A 636 -25.88 -50.96 4.43
N GLY A 637 -26.18 -52.08 5.08
CA GLY A 637 -25.53 -53.38 4.90
C GLY A 637 -24.47 -53.73 5.95
N ILE A 638 -24.12 -52.80 6.83
CA ILE A 638 -23.35 -53.01 8.06
C ILE A 638 -24.36 -53.41 9.16
N GLY A 639 -23.96 -54.31 10.06
CA GLY A 639 -24.89 -54.75 11.10
C GLY A 639 -24.92 -53.81 12.30
N ASP A 640 -26.08 -53.47 12.90
CA ASP A 640 -26.30 -52.62 14.09
C ASP A 640 -25.26 -52.76 15.24
N ILE A 641 -24.65 -53.95 15.37
CA ILE A 641 -23.67 -54.27 16.42
C ILE A 641 -22.24 -53.89 16.05
N CYS A 642 -21.96 -53.78 14.75
CA CYS A 642 -20.72 -53.28 14.18
C CYS A 642 -20.96 -52.01 13.33
N ASP A 643 -22.15 -51.43 13.42
CA ASP A 643 -22.54 -50.19 12.79
C ASP A 643 -22.44 -49.06 13.80
N ASP A 644 -21.58 -48.12 13.47
CA ASP A 644 -21.18 -47.04 14.35
C ASP A 644 -22.10 -45.82 14.19
N ASP A 645 -23.00 -45.74 13.20
CA ASP A 645 -23.93 -44.63 12.94
C ASP A 645 -25.34 -45.17 12.65
N ARG A 646 -26.13 -45.34 13.71
CA ARG A 646 -27.33 -46.16 13.61
C ARG A 646 -28.51 -45.43 12.97
N ASP A 647 -28.56 -44.10 13.06
CA ASP A 647 -29.68 -43.31 12.52
C ASP A 647 -29.44 -42.81 11.09
N GLY A 648 -28.19 -42.97 10.61
CA GLY A 648 -27.79 -42.78 9.22
C GLY A 648 -27.71 -41.31 8.82
N ASP A 649 -27.51 -40.41 9.79
CA ASP A 649 -27.36 -38.98 9.55
C ASP A 649 -25.90 -38.58 9.21
N GLY A 650 -24.97 -39.53 9.36
CA GLY A 650 -23.55 -39.39 9.08
C GLY A 650 -22.69 -39.23 10.33
N ILE A 651 -23.26 -39.27 11.53
CA ILE A 651 -22.58 -39.04 12.79
C ILE A 651 -22.58 -40.31 13.66
N PRO A 652 -21.41 -40.77 14.12
CA PRO A 652 -21.36 -41.98 14.94
C PRO A 652 -22.16 -41.84 16.24
N ASN A 653 -22.88 -42.90 16.62
CA ASN A 653 -23.79 -42.98 17.76
C ASN A 653 -23.21 -42.48 19.10
N ASP A 654 -21.91 -42.70 19.31
CA ASP A 654 -21.20 -42.30 20.53
C ASP A 654 -20.81 -40.81 20.55
N ARG A 655 -21.03 -40.13 19.42
CA ARG A 655 -20.70 -38.73 19.14
C ARG A 655 -21.90 -37.92 18.66
N ASP A 656 -23.00 -38.58 18.40
CA ASP A 656 -24.26 -37.96 18.03
C ASP A 656 -24.93 -37.34 19.27
N ASN A 657 -25.20 -36.04 19.22
CA ASN A 657 -25.89 -35.31 20.28
C ASN A 657 -27.43 -35.46 20.23
N CYS A 658 -27.96 -36.11 19.18
CA CYS A 658 -29.29 -36.68 19.14
C CYS A 658 -29.27 -38.09 18.43
N PRO A 659 -28.71 -39.18 19.01
CA PRO A 659 -28.47 -40.53 18.40
C PRO A 659 -29.66 -41.30 17.80
N ASP A 660 -30.85 -40.72 17.89
CA ASP A 660 -32.10 -41.29 17.41
C ASP A 660 -32.88 -40.27 16.51
N TYR A 661 -32.34 -39.07 16.24
CA TYR A 661 -32.95 -37.99 15.46
C TYR A 661 -31.95 -37.33 14.52
N SER A 662 -31.93 -37.80 13.27
CA SER A 662 -31.14 -37.20 12.19
C SER A 662 -31.04 -35.67 12.26
N ASN A 663 -29.87 -35.22 12.68
CA ASN A 663 -29.41 -33.85 12.72
C ASN A 663 -27.95 -33.83 12.25
N PRO A 664 -27.71 -34.02 10.93
CA PRO A 664 -26.36 -34.14 10.37
C PRO A 664 -25.43 -32.96 10.65
N ASP A 665 -25.99 -31.79 11.01
CA ASP A 665 -25.24 -30.59 11.36
C ASP A 665 -24.76 -30.59 12.81
N GLN A 666 -25.32 -31.46 13.67
CA GLN A 666 -25.01 -31.59 15.09
C GLN A 666 -25.00 -30.24 15.81
N ALA A 667 -25.82 -29.30 15.34
CA ALA A 667 -25.88 -27.96 15.89
C ALA A 667 -26.23 -28.09 17.38
N ASP A 668 -25.45 -27.44 18.24
CA ASP A 668 -25.57 -27.42 19.70
C ASP A 668 -25.04 -26.05 20.14
N THR A 669 -25.95 -25.07 20.12
CA THR A 669 -25.62 -23.65 20.22
C THR A 669 -25.08 -23.30 21.62
N ASP A 670 -25.62 -23.91 22.68
CA ASP A 670 -25.20 -23.65 24.05
C ASP A 670 -24.10 -24.58 24.57
N HIS A 671 -23.84 -25.68 23.83
CA HIS A 671 -22.85 -26.71 24.12
C HIS A 671 -23.15 -27.51 25.39
N ASP A 672 -24.43 -27.74 25.72
CA ASP A 672 -24.82 -28.60 26.84
C ASP A 672 -24.80 -30.11 26.51
N GLY A 673 -24.59 -30.44 25.23
CA GLY A 673 -24.52 -31.80 24.71
C GLY A 673 -25.86 -32.34 24.21
N ILE A 674 -26.90 -31.51 24.13
CA ILE A 674 -28.17 -31.79 23.48
C ILE A 674 -28.21 -30.98 22.18
N GLY A 675 -28.40 -31.63 21.03
CA GLY A 675 -28.46 -30.89 19.77
C GLY A 675 -29.66 -29.94 19.70
N ASP A 676 -29.53 -28.81 19.00
CA ASP A 676 -30.54 -27.78 18.74
C ASP A 676 -31.86 -28.39 18.22
N ALA A 677 -31.77 -29.49 17.47
CA ALA A 677 -32.92 -30.25 16.96
C ALA A 677 -33.76 -30.89 18.08
N CYS A 678 -33.14 -31.17 19.23
CA CYS A 678 -33.73 -31.81 20.40
C CYS A 678 -33.67 -30.95 21.70
N ASP A 679 -33.21 -29.68 21.64
CA ASP A 679 -33.03 -28.75 22.79
C ASP A 679 -34.17 -27.71 22.99
N PRO A 680 -34.75 -27.57 24.20
CA PRO A 680 -35.77 -26.56 24.53
C PRO A 680 -35.28 -25.12 24.81
N ASP A 681 -33.98 -24.86 25.00
CA ASP A 681 -33.42 -23.53 25.30
C ASP A 681 -32.06 -23.34 24.61
N ILE A 682 -32.12 -23.08 23.30
CA ILE A 682 -31.02 -23.31 22.34
C ILE A 682 -29.74 -22.54 22.71
N ASP A 683 -29.87 -21.36 23.30
CA ASP A 683 -28.72 -20.58 23.71
C ASP A 683 -28.50 -20.54 25.22
N ASN A 684 -29.38 -21.13 26.03
CA ASN A 684 -29.26 -21.23 27.49
C ASN A 684 -28.90 -19.91 28.19
N ASP A 685 -29.47 -18.81 27.70
CA ASP A 685 -29.35 -17.48 28.31
C ASP A 685 -30.37 -17.25 29.46
N GLY A 686 -31.29 -18.21 29.62
CA GLY A 686 -32.35 -18.25 30.62
C GLY A 686 -33.70 -17.74 30.13
N ILE A 687 -33.82 -17.35 28.86
CA ILE A 687 -35.05 -16.95 28.18
C ILE A 687 -35.44 -18.04 27.16
N PRO A 688 -36.51 -18.82 27.41
CA PRO A 688 -36.91 -19.88 26.48
C PRO A 688 -37.12 -19.37 25.05
N ASN A 689 -36.72 -20.15 24.04
CA ASN A 689 -36.76 -19.86 22.59
C ASN A 689 -37.99 -19.04 22.11
N GLU A 690 -39.16 -19.25 22.72
CA GLU A 690 -40.42 -18.59 22.38
C GLU A 690 -40.60 -17.13 22.87
N LYS A 691 -39.72 -16.64 23.76
CA LYS A 691 -39.78 -15.31 24.41
C LYS A 691 -38.51 -14.48 24.20
N ASP A 692 -37.55 -15.06 23.50
CA ASP A 692 -36.25 -14.47 23.27
C ASP A 692 -36.26 -13.64 21.98
N ASN A 693 -35.81 -12.37 22.05
CA ASN A 693 -35.62 -11.54 20.86
C ASN A 693 -34.34 -11.86 20.07
N CYS A 694 -33.50 -12.80 20.56
CA CYS A 694 -32.38 -13.42 19.87
C CYS A 694 -32.19 -14.93 20.22
N PRO A 695 -33.08 -15.86 19.78
CA PRO A 695 -33.14 -17.28 20.22
C PRO A 695 -31.89 -18.17 20.02
N PHE A 696 -30.85 -17.65 19.41
CA PHE A 696 -29.60 -18.35 19.11
C PHE A 696 -28.37 -17.57 19.63
N VAL A 697 -28.56 -16.44 20.32
CA VAL A 697 -27.48 -15.53 20.76
C VAL A 697 -27.75 -15.01 22.16
N LYS A 698 -27.00 -15.53 23.13
CA LYS A 698 -27.11 -15.19 24.56
C LYS A 698 -27.23 -13.69 24.77
N ASN A 699 -28.41 -13.21 25.12
CA ASN A 699 -28.64 -11.79 25.40
C ASN A 699 -29.63 -11.59 26.57
N PRO A 700 -29.29 -11.98 27.81
CA PRO A 700 -30.21 -11.94 28.95
C PRO A 700 -30.79 -10.55 29.29
N SER A 701 -30.20 -9.49 28.73
CA SER A 701 -30.66 -8.11 28.88
C SER A 701 -31.80 -7.70 27.95
N GLN A 702 -32.01 -8.43 26.85
CA GLN A 702 -33.04 -8.18 25.82
C GLN A 702 -33.08 -6.70 25.39
N LYS A 703 -31.91 -6.07 25.23
CA LYS A 703 -31.81 -4.69 24.75
C LYS A 703 -32.20 -4.60 23.28
N ASP A 704 -32.74 -3.44 22.92
CA ASP A 704 -33.33 -3.12 21.61
C ASP A 704 -33.31 -1.57 21.49
N LEU A 705 -32.27 -1.04 20.84
CA LEU A 705 -31.89 0.38 20.80
C LEU A 705 -32.85 1.21 19.93
N ASP A 706 -33.21 0.70 18.75
CA ASP A 706 -34.10 1.34 17.80
C ASP A 706 -35.60 0.97 18.00
N LYS A 707 -35.86 -0.11 18.75
CA LYS A 707 -37.17 -0.62 19.19
C LYS A 707 -37.98 -1.33 18.11
N ASP A 708 -37.33 -2.04 17.21
CA ASP A 708 -37.98 -2.78 16.14
C ASP A 708 -38.46 -4.21 16.54
N GLY A 709 -37.99 -4.70 17.69
CA GLY A 709 -38.33 -6.01 18.26
C GLY A 709 -37.29 -7.11 18.02
N ILE A 710 -36.21 -6.82 17.31
CA ILE A 710 -34.98 -7.61 17.23
C ILE A 710 -34.04 -7.13 18.34
N GLY A 711 -33.34 -8.04 19.01
CA GLY A 711 -32.42 -7.61 20.08
C GLY A 711 -31.12 -7.06 19.51
N ASP A 712 -30.50 -6.07 20.17
CA ASP A 712 -29.21 -5.47 19.76
C ASP A 712 -28.12 -6.53 19.47
N ALA A 713 -28.20 -7.69 20.12
CA ALA A 713 -27.25 -8.80 19.97
C ALA A 713 -27.37 -9.56 18.63
N CYS A 714 -28.51 -9.43 17.95
CA CYS A 714 -28.82 -10.11 16.68
C CYS A 714 -29.47 -9.16 15.65
N ASP A 715 -29.34 -7.85 15.83
CA ASP A 715 -29.80 -6.82 14.91
C ASP A 715 -28.68 -6.37 13.96
N ASP A 716 -29.02 -6.20 12.69
CA ASP A 716 -28.12 -5.81 11.60
C ASP A 716 -28.07 -4.28 11.38
N ASP A 717 -28.93 -3.48 12.01
CA ASP A 717 -29.00 -1.99 11.92
C ASP A 717 -29.44 -1.40 13.28
N VAL A 718 -28.53 -1.41 14.26
CA VAL A 718 -28.89 -1.26 15.68
C VAL A 718 -29.36 0.16 16.04
N ASP A 719 -29.03 1.19 15.25
CA ASP A 719 -29.46 2.57 15.50
C ASP A 719 -30.59 3.08 14.58
N GLY A 720 -30.98 2.28 13.58
CA GLY A 720 -32.09 2.54 12.67
C GLY A 720 -31.87 3.72 11.72
N ASP A 721 -30.62 4.05 11.40
CA ASP A 721 -30.29 5.13 10.45
C ASP A 721 -30.44 4.74 8.97
N GLY A 722 -30.57 3.43 8.71
CA GLY A 722 -30.73 2.83 7.40
C GLY A 722 -29.43 2.34 6.77
N VAL A 723 -28.33 2.33 7.53
CA VAL A 723 -27.02 1.78 7.17
C VAL A 723 -26.75 0.54 8.03
N PRO A 724 -26.53 -0.65 7.43
CA PRO A 724 -26.25 -1.85 8.22
C PRO A 724 -24.99 -1.72 9.08
N ASN A 725 -24.99 -2.30 10.29
CA ASN A 725 -23.92 -2.26 11.30
C ASN A 725 -22.52 -2.58 10.73
N ASP A 726 -22.44 -3.48 9.74
CA ASP A 726 -21.18 -3.89 9.08
C ASP A 726 -20.62 -2.83 8.11
N LYS A 727 -21.43 -1.83 7.76
CA LYS A 727 -21.15 -0.74 6.83
C LYS A 727 -21.31 0.64 7.48
N ASP A 728 -21.85 0.68 8.69
CA ASP A 728 -22.04 1.88 9.47
C ASP A 728 -20.74 2.27 10.16
N ASN A 729 -20.28 3.49 9.91
CA ASN A 729 -19.10 4.02 10.56
C ASN A 729 -19.39 4.55 11.98
N CYS A 730 -20.65 4.65 12.39
CA CYS A 730 -21.08 4.87 13.77
C CYS A 730 -22.27 3.97 14.17
N PRO A 731 -22.09 2.64 14.30
CA PRO A 731 -23.18 1.68 14.45
C PRO A 731 -24.17 1.95 15.60
N GLU A 732 -23.76 2.65 16.66
CA GLU A 732 -24.63 2.98 17.79
C GLU A 732 -25.14 4.45 17.76
N THR A 733 -24.86 5.23 16.72
CA THR A 733 -25.11 6.68 16.67
C THR A 733 -25.61 7.15 15.31
N TYR A 734 -26.92 7.35 15.23
CA TYR A 734 -27.65 7.77 14.03
C TYR A 734 -26.91 8.84 13.20
N ASN A 735 -26.39 8.46 12.04
CA ASN A 735 -25.59 9.31 11.17
C ASN A 735 -25.71 8.92 9.67
N PRO A 736 -26.89 9.13 9.05
CA PRO A 736 -27.19 8.62 7.71
C PRO A 736 -26.37 9.24 6.57
N ASP A 737 -25.53 10.25 6.86
CA ASP A 737 -24.58 10.82 5.88
C ASP A 737 -23.22 10.11 5.84
N GLN A 738 -22.95 9.22 6.80
CA GLN A 738 -21.76 8.36 6.87
C GLN A 738 -20.47 9.15 6.62
N ALA A 739 -20.41 10.37 7.16
CA ALA A 739 -19.24 11.21 7.04
C ALA A 739 -18.09 10.58 7.84
N ASP A 740 -16.91 10.48 7.22
CA ASP A 740 -15.67 9.95 7.80
C ASP A 740 -14.52 10.73 7.14
N THR A 741 -14.03 11.71 7.87
CA THR A 741 -13.22 12.80 7.33
C THR A 741 -11.74 12.44 7.26
N ASP A 742 -11.24 11.69 8.23
CA ASP A 742 -9.84 11.24 8.30
C ASP A 742 -9.63 9.84 7.71
N ARG A 743 -10.73 9.09 7.51
CA ARG A 743 -10.78 7.75 6.91
C ARG A 743 -10.15 6.69 7.78
N ASP A 744 -10.23 6.85 9.09
CA ASP A 744 -9.82 5.82 10.03
C ASP A 744 -10.88 4.70 10.19
N GLY A 745 -12.08 4.92 9.65
CA GLY A 745 -13.21 3.98 9.67
C GLY A 745 -14.22 4.24 10.80
N ILE A 746 -13.97 5.25 11.64
CA ILE A 746 -14.90 5.77 12.64
C ILE A 746 -15.60 6.99 12.02
N GLY A 747 -16.92 7.03 12.13
CA GLY A 747 -17.68 8.13 11.56
C GLY A 747 -17.48 9.43 12.34
N ASP A 748 -17.47 10.53 11.61
CA ASP A 748 -17.42 11.91 12.09
C ASP A 748 -18.34 12.14 13.32
N ALA A 749 -19.51 11.49 13.35
CA ALA A 749 -20.50 11.64 14.41
C ALA A 749 -20.11 10.98 15.76
N CYS A 750 -19.26 9.96 15.74
CA CYS A 750 -18.83 9.18 16.89
C CYS A 750 -17.30 9.20 17.09
N ASP A 751 -16.57 9.98 16.28
CA ASP A 751 -15.13 10.15 16.37
C ASP A 751 -14.74 11.37 17.25
N ASN A 752 -13.69 11.19 18.04
CA ASN A 752 -13.11 12.20 18.92
C ASN A 752 -11.97 13.01 18.28
N ASP A 753 -11.45 12.60 17.11
CA ASP A 753 -10.38 13.26 16.33
C ASP A 753 -10.70 13.13 14.84
N ALA A 754 -11.79 13.77 14.42
CA ALA A 754 -12.45 13.42 13.17
C ALA A 754 -11.73 13.93 11.91
N ASP A 755 -10.63 14.67 12.00
CA ASP A 755 -9.73 14.88 10.86
C ASP A 755 -8.34 14.22 10.98
N GLY A 756 -8.15 13.40 12.01
CA GLY A 756 -7.01 12.50 12.19
C GLY A 756 -5.68 13.24 12.27
N ASP A 757 -5.71 14.49 12.73
CA ASP A 757 -4.54 15.35 12.84
C ASP A 757 -3.80 15.19 14.19
N GLY A 758 -4.39 14.41 15.11
CA GLY A 758 -3.87 14.11 16.44
C GLY A 758 -4.32 15.09 17.52
N VAL A 759 -5.23 16.02 17.21
CA VAL A 759 -5.81 16.99 18.12
C VAL A 759 -7.30 16.67 18.32
N PRO A 760 -7.74 16.35 19.56
CA PRO A 760 -9.14 16.04 19.79
C PRO A 760 -10.08 17.16 19.31
N ASN A 761 -11.24 16.78 18.75
CA ASN A 761 -12.27 17.65 18.17
C ASN A 761 -12.68 18.84 19.07
N ASP A 762 -12.59 18.68 20.40
CA ASP A 762 -12.91 19.72 21.38
C ASP A 762 -11.84 20.83 21.50
N LYS A 763 -10.67 20.61 20.91
CA LYS A 763 -9.47 21.48 20.91
C LYS A 763 -8.96 21.81 19.53
N ASP A 764 -9.56 21.25 18.49
CA ASP A 764 -9.20 21.53 17.12
C ASP A 764 -10.17 22.52 16.43
N ASP A 765 -9.60 23.63 15.95
CA ASP A 765 -10.30 24.69 15.23
C ASP A 765 -10.33 24.43 13.69
N GLU A 766 -9.56 23.46 13.17
CA GLU A 766 -9.36 23.18 11.73
C GLU A 766 -10.26 22.03 11.18
N HIS A 767 -10.60 21.01 11.99
CA HIS A 767 -11.57 19.92 11.72
C HIS A 767 -12.96 20.43 11.29
N GLN A 768 -13.20 21.70 11.57
CA GLN A 768 -14.50 22.35 11.67
C GLN A 768 -15.08 22.89 10.35
N THR A 769 -14.55 22.51 9.19
CA THR A 769 -14.93 23.12 7.90
C THR A 769 -16.12 22.41 7.23
N VAL A 770 -17.29 23.06 7.23
CA VAL A 770 -18.43 22.65 6.39
C VAL A 770 -18.12 22.81 4.90
N LEU A 771 -18.58 21.89 4.05
CA LEU A 771 -18.48 22.01 2.60
C LEU A 771 -19.81 22.52 2.03
N ILE A 772 -19.78 23.73 1.48
CA ILE A 772 -20.97 24.40 0.94
C ILE A 772 -20.89 24.36 -0.60
N PRO A 773 -21.78 23.62 -1.29
CA PRO A 773 -21.78 23.58 -2.75
C PRO A 773 -22.23 24.93 -3.32
N ASN A 774 -21.75 25.23 -4.52
CA ASN A 774 -22.10 26.47 -5.23
C ASN A 774 -23.28 26.29 -6.20
N ALA A 775 -23.96 25.13 -6.19
CA ALA A 775 -25.18 24.88 -6.96
C ALA A 775 -26.04 23.76 -6.34
N PHE A 776 -27.37 23.84 -6.47
CA PHE A 776 -28.28 22.72 -6.16
C PHE A 776 -29.57 22.76 -7.00
N THR A 777 -30.31 21.63 -7.05
CA THR A 777 -31.40 21.41 -8.01
C THR A 777 -32.75 21.01 -7.39
N PRO A 778 -33.53 21.94 -6.80
CA PRO A 778 -34.80 21.66 -6.12
C PRO A 778 -36.00 21.42 -7.07
N ASN A 779 -35.90 20.39 -7.90
CA ASN A 779 -36.85 20.09 -8.97
C ASN A 779 -37.89 19.01 -8.62
N GLY A 780 -37.69 18.29 -7.51
CA GLY A 780 -38.55 17.21 -7.02
C GLY A 780 -38.22 15.83 -7.59
N ASP A 781 -37.02 15.63 -8.14
CA ASP A 781 -36.56 14.35 -8.72
C ASP A 781 -35.92 13.39 -7.71
N GLY A 782 -35.85 13.77 -6.43
CA GLY A 782 -35.22 13.03 -5.35
C GLY A 782 -33.70 13.23 -5.26
N VAL A 783 -33.09 14.03 -6.15
CA VAL A 783 -31.64 14.19 -6.27
C VAL A 783 -31.24 15.66 -6.12
N ASN A 784 -30.48 15.97 -5.07
CA ASN A 784 -30.01 17.34 -4.77
C ASN A 784 -31.17 18.35 -4.69
N ASP A 785 -32.31 17.84 -4.21
CA ASP A 785 -33.57 18.57 -4.03
C ASP A 785 -33.53 19.53 -2.84
N THR A 786 -32.58 19.30 -1.93
CA THR A 786 -32.25 20.19 -0.84
C THR A 786 -30.84 20.74 -1.02
N PHE A 787 -30.61 21.94 -0.50
CA PHE A 787 -29.28 22.53 -0.48
C PHE A 787 -28.43 21.86 0.59
N VAL A 788 -27.69 20.81 0.22
CA VAL A 788 -26.89 20.03 1.17
C VAL A 788 -25.59 20.77 1.49
N ILE A 789 -25.38 21.09 2.76
CA ILE A 789 -24.10 21.48 3.33
C ILE A 789 -23.54 20.24 4.03
N HIS A 790 -22.39 19.75 3.59
CA HIS A 790 -21.77 18.58 4.22
C HIS A 790 -21.17 18.97 5.57
N ARG A 791 -21.17 18.02 6.51
CA ARG A 791 -20.69 18.19 7.89
C ARG A 791 -21.49 19.22 8.70
N ILE A 792 -22.76 19.42 8.34
CA ILE A 792 -23.61 20.38 9.04
C ILE A 792 -24.08 19.87 10.42
N SER A 793 -24.07 18.54 10.61
CA SER A 793 -24.39 17.84 11.86
C SER A 793 -23.53 18.34 13.04
N PHE A 794 -22.26 18.71 12.80
CA PHE A 794 -21.39 19.36 13.78
C PHE A 794 -21.85 20.74 14.26
N TYR A 795 -22.80 21.36 13.56
CA TYR A 795 -23.24 22.73 13.82
C TYR A 795 -24.73 22.84 14.04
N PRO A 796 -25.31 22.21 15.07
CA PRO A 796 -26.75 22.29 15.33
C PRO A 796 -27.24 23.73 15.58
N ASN A 797 -26.32 24.64 15.92
CA ASN A 797 -26.59 26.07 16.19
C ASN A 797 -26.13 27.02 15.06
N ASN A 798 -26.13 26.58 13.80
CA ASN A 798 -25.77 27.43 12.65
C ASN A 798 -26.91 28.40 12.23
N VAL A 799 -26.60 29.34 11.34
CA VAL A 799 -27.56 30.21 10.66
C VAL A 799 -27.22 30.27 9.17
N LEU A 800 -28.12 29.80 8.30
CA LEU A 800 -28.01 29.96 6.85
C LEU A 800 -28.93 31.10 6.40
N GLN A 801 -28.39 32.05 5.63
CA GLN A 801 -29.14 33.12 4.98
C GLN A 801 -28.84 33.12 3.48
N ILE A 802 -29.86 33.32 2.65
CA ILE A 802 -29.74 33.38 1.20
C ILE A 802 -30.32 34.70 0.69
N PHE A 803 -29.64 35.33 -0.25
CA PHE A 803 -29.97 36.64 -0.80
C PHE A 803 -30.05 36.59 -2.34
N THR A 804 -30.89 37.44 -2.94
CA THR A 804 -30.84 37.72 -4.39
C THR A 804 -29.57 38.47 -4.77
N ARG A 805 -29.30 38.60 -6.08
CA ARG A 805 -28.20 39.43 -6.61
C ARG A 805 -28.28 40.90 -6.17
N GLU A 806 -29.48 41.40 -5.93
CA GLU A 806 -29.75 42.76 -5.48
C GLU A 806 -29.63 42.90 -3.94
N GLY A 807 -29.29 41.82 -3.24
CA GLY A 807 -29.06 41.81 -1.79
C GLY A 807 -30.33 41.60 -0.95
N GLN A 808 -31.45 41.19 -1.55
CA GLN A 808 -32.69 40.94 -0.81
C GLN A 808 -32.66 39.54 -0.17
N LEU A 809 -32.95 39.43 1.13
CA LEU A 809 -33.05 38.14 1.83
C LEU A 809 -34.24 37.33 1.31
N VAL A 810 -33.99 36.10 0.90
CA VAL A 810 -34.99 35.18 0.33
C VAL A 810 -35.12 33.87 1.10
N TYR A 811 -34.16 33.51 1.95
CA TYR A 811 -34.29 32.38 2.87
C TYR A 811 -33.45 32.61 4.12
N GLU A 812 -33.94 32.18 5.28
CA GLU A 812 -33.19 32.11 6.54
C GLU A 812 -33.58 30.85 7.31
N ALA A 813 -32.58 30.14 7.86
CA ALA A 813 -32.77 29.06 8.81
C ALA A 813 -31.79 29.19 9.97
N ARG A 814 -32.27 28.92 11.19
CA ARG A 814 -31.44 28.74 12.39
C ARG A 814 -31.44 27.25 12.73
N GLY A 815 -30.26 26.66 12.86
CA GLY A 815 -30.09 25.21 12.89
C GLY A 815 -30.43 24.59 11.54
N TYR A 816 -29.81 25.07 10.46
CA TYR A 816 -29.93 24.44 9.15
C TYR A 816 -29.40 22.99 9.23
N HIS A 817 -30.12 22.04 8.65
CA HIS A 817 -29.92 20.58 8.65
C HIS A 817 -30.33 20.02 7.29
N ASN A 818 -29.85 20.66 6.21
CA ASN A 818 -30.06 20.22 4.82
C ASN A 818 -31.53 20.12 4.39
N GLN A 819 -32.40 20.98 4.94
CA GLN A 819 -33.84 20.97 4.73
C GLN A 819 -34.35 21.98 3.68
N TRP A 820 -33.51 22.83 3.10
CA TRP A 820 -33.97 23.90 2.21
C TRP A 820 -34.12 23.44 0.77
N LYS A 821 -35.34 23.53 0.25
CA LYS A 821 -35.74 23.07 -1.09
C LYS A 821 -35.85 24.21 -2.12
N GLY A 822 -35.04 25.26 -1.98
CA GLY A 822 -35.09 26.43 -2.88
C GLY A 822 -36.41 27.20 -2.84
N LEU A 823 -37.11 27.17 -1.70
CA LEU A 823 -38.32 27.96 -1.48
C LEU A 823 -37.98 29.31 -0.84
N GLY A 824 -38.59 30.38 -1.30
CA GLY A 824 -38.49 31.71 -0.72
C GLY A 824 -39.22 31.84 0.62
N LEU A 825 -39.03 32.96 1.30
CA LEU A 825 -39.77 33.32 2.54
C LEU A 825 -41.30 33.36 2.34
N ASP A 826 -41.77 33.52 1.11
CA ASP A 826 -43.18 33.48 0.71
C ASP A 826 -43.71 32.06 0.44
N GLY A 827 -42.86 31.03 0.59
CA GLY A 827 -43.18 29.64 0.33
C GLY A 827 -43.23 29.28 -1.16
N GLN A 828 -42.94 30.21 -2.07
CA GLN A 828 -42.86 29.94 -3.50
C GLN A 828 -41.47 29.49 -3.92
N LYS A 829 -41.35 28.73 -5.01
CA LYS A 829 -40.05 28.43 -5.60
C LYS A 829 -39.36 29.72 -6.00
N LEU A 830 -38.10 29.88 -5.61
CA LEU A 830 -37.28 30.97 -6.10
C LEU A 830 -37.09 30.85 -7.61
N PRO A 831 -36.79 31.94 -8.33
CA PRO A 831 -36.38 31.83 -9.72
C PRO A 831 -35.07 31.04 -9.87
N GLN A 832 -34.88 30.38 -11.02
CA GLN A 832 -33.55 29.88 -11.40
C GLN A 832 -32.58 31.06 -11.51
N GLY A 833 -31.37 30.91 -10.99
CA GLY A 833 -30.37 31.98 -11.03
C GLY A 833 -29.34 31.90 -9.92
N TYR A 834 -28.50 32.93 -9.86
CA TYR A 834 -27.48 33.06 -8.81
C TYR A 834 -28.04 33.79 -7.60
N TYR A 835 -27.70 33.26 -6.44
CA TYR A 835 -28.01 33.76 -5.12
C TYR A 835 -26.73 33.85 -4.32
N PHE A 836 -26.69 34.79 -3.38
CA PHE A 836 -25.57 34.93 -2.45
C PHE A 836 -25.95 34.27 -1.13
N TYR A 837 -25.08 33.46 -0.55
CA TYR A 837 -25.32 32.86 0.76
C TYR A 837 -24.40 33.46 1.83
N LYS A 838 -24.91 33.51 3.06
CA LYS A 838 -24.14 33.69 4.29
C LYS A 838 -24.45 32.53 5.23
N PHE A 839 -23.45 31.73 5.54
CA PHE A 839 -23.55 30.64 6.51
C PHE A 839 -22.74 31.00 7.75
N THR A 840 -23.41 31.17 8.89
CA THR A 840 -22.81 31.63 10.14
C THR A 840 -22.87 30.51 11.17
N ILE A 841 -21.72 30.12 11.69
CA ILE A 841 -21.63 29.22 12.83
C ILE A 841 -21.49 30.08 14.10
N LYS A 842 -22.31 29.82 15.12
CA LYS A 842 -22.28 30.58 16.38
C LYS A 842 -20.89 30.50 17.02
N ASN A 843 -20.33 31.66 17.39
CA ASN A 843 -18.97 31.83 17.94
C ASN A 843 -17.81 31.49 16.97
N LYS A 844 -18.08 31.29 15.67
CA LYS A 844 -17.05 31.09 14.64
C LYS A 844 -17.24 32.07 13.47
N ARG A 845 -16.53 31.81 12.36
CA ARG A 845 -16.51 32.63 11.14
C ARG A 845 -17.78 32.44 10.30
N THR A 846 -18.23 33.52 9.65
CA THR A 846 -19.24 33.46 8.59
C THR A 846 -18.57 33.09 7.26
N GLN A 847 -19.09 32.05 6.60
CA GLN A 847 -18.73 31.67 5.25
C GLN A 847 -19.70 32.28 4.25
N GLU A 848 -19.18 32.82 3.15
CA GLU A 848 -19.96 33.52 2.14
C GLU A 848 -19.59 33.04 0.75
N GLY A 849 -20.56 33.02 -0.16
CA GLY A 849 -20.31 32.57 -1.53
C GLY A 849 -21.52 32.72 -2.43
N TRP A 850 -21.33 32.29 -3.67
CA TRP A 850 -22.40 32.29 -4.68
C TRP A 850 -22.95 30.88 -4.85
N LEU A 851 -24.27 30.80 -4.88
CA LEU A 851 -25.07 29.60 -5.06
C LEU A 851 -25.92 29.75 -6.32
N PHE A 852 -25.90 28.77 -7.20
CA PHE A 852 -26.77 28.71 -8.36
C PHE A 852 -27.94 27.75 -8.11
N ILE A 853 -29.17 28.27 -8.17
CA ILE A 853 -30.39 27.45 -8.11
C ILE A 853 -30.79 27.10 -9.55
N ASN A 854 -31.04 25.82 -9.80
CA ASN A 854 -31.52 25.32 -11.08
C ASN A 854 -32.71 24.36 -10.87
N TYR A 855 -33.79 24.48 -11.63
CA TYR A 855 -35.01 23.65 -11.48
C TYR A 855 -35.19 22.66 -12.62
#